data_AF-A0A927GXS9-F1
#
_entry.id   AF-A0A927GXS9-F1
#
_cell.length_a   1.000
_cell.length_b   1.000
_cell.length_c   1.000
_cell.angle_alpha   90.00
_cell.angle_beta   90.00
_cell.angle_gamma   90.00
#
_symmetry.space_group_name_H-M   'P 1'
#
loop_
_entity.id
_entity.type
_entity.pdbx_description
1 polymer ?
#
loop_
_entity_poly.entity_id
_entity_poly.type
_entity_poly.pdbx_seq_one_letter_code
_entity_poly.pdbx_strand_id
1 'polypeptide(L)'
;MMTRYLLLTALSTLIVACSSTPETGEEKPPTQPYEISSPQDYPSYSHREESDYLGFNPATANSADIPTWLQQAITATPTAAAELRLRAAEVLLRDGEAAQADTAVSELTLPELLPEHALRLAIAQARILRTYSKFSEALGVLADPLLNNYLLNAPAPLQILFSHLRASLFAIEGNQLAAIRERIYMNPLLSPTQADANREQIWQLLLQVPATVLTNNITSVADKDYLGWLELALIAKSNSGNIDAQIERRNQWLARWPGHPARRGNTLPGELHQLDELALDRAQQIALILPMTGKLARYGKAARDGYLAASLESKQSGAPIPTLRVYDAENKDVKQLYQQALNDGAELIIGPLSKTNLAELAQAYPNAMPRPTIALNRLETAPYPRGLYQLSLSPEDEAQQIAEISREKGLERVLILSPEGDWGNKVADAFSERWLTLGGQIVQRSSFNARANDYSKQIKSALQLNQSENRLKRLRQIIGLGVKFEPHRRDDVDFIFLVARPSEGRAIVPLFAYHYAGDLPVYATSHIYPGAENTVRDRDINNVLFVDIPWVLNTPSELHKTIVDGLADSEDMQRMYALGVDSFRLTLRLKQLQQPGNQIFGETGRLSLNENRQILRHLSPAKMAAGKAVLNDANSPTSLPQVQ
;
A
#
# COMPACT_ATOMS: atom_id res chain seq x y z
N MET A 1 -32.28 71.62 4.47
CA MET A 1 -33.75 71.53 4.48
C MET A 1 -34.09 70.06 4.73
N MET A 2 -34.57 69.71 5.93
CA MET A 2 -36.00 69.48 6.20
C MET A 2 -36.55 68.38 5.28
N THR A 3 -37.10 67.24 5.70
CA THR A 3 -37.89 66.89 6.89
C THR A 3 -38.17 65.36 6.77
N ARG A 4 -38.21 64.56 7.86
CA ARG A 4 -39.43 63.93 8.48
C ARG A 4 -40.32 63.12 7.52
N TYR A 5 -40.95 61.99 7.83
CA TYR A 5 -41.12 61.05 8.96
C TYR A 5 -42.19 60.03 8.47
N LEU A 6 -42.26 58.84 9.07
CA LEU A 6 -43.51 58.06 9.34
C LEU A 6 -44.28 57.50 8.11
N LEU A 7 -44.86 56.30 8.05
CA LEU A 7 -45.68 55.54 9.00
C LEU A 7 -46.13 54.20 8.34
N LEU A 8 -46.50 53.21 9.18
CA LEU A 8 -47.60 52.21 9.01
C LEU A 8 -47.52 51.21 7.83
N THR A 9 -47.92 49.94 7.88
CA THR A 9 -48.27 48.91 8.88
C THR A 9 -48.65 47.65 8.09
N ALA A 10 -48.71 46.52 8.81
CA ALA A 10 -49.60 45.37 8.61
C ALA A 10 -49.13 44.22 7.70
N LEU A 11 -48.88 43.11 8.39
CA LEU A 11 -49.30 41.73 8.10
C LEU A 11 -50.14 41.53 6.84
N SER A 12 -49.83 40.48 6.07
CA SER A 12 -50.66 39.26 5.98
C SER A 12 -50.06 38.20 5.05
N THR A 13 -50.31 36.96 5.44
CA THR A 13 -50.02 35.62 4.89
C THR A 13 -50.53 35.30 3.47
N LEU A 14 -49.86 34.34 2.80
CA LEU A 14 -50.33 33.22 1.91
C LEU A 14 -49.34 33.04 0.73
N ILE A 15 -48.53 31.97 0.67
CA ILE A 15 -48.78 30.58 0.19
C ILE A 15 -48.95 30.48 -1.36
N VAL A 16 -47.94 29.84 -1.98
CA VAL A 16 -47.94 28.90 -3.14
C VAL A 16 -47.61 29.38 -4.58
N ALA A 17 -46.61 28.67 -5.11
CA ALA A 17 -46.34 28.20 -6.49
C ALA A 17 -45.67 29.09 -7.58
N CYS A 18 -44.43 28.67 -7.87
CA CYS A 18 -43.85 28.34 -9.18
C CYS A 18 -43.44 29.41 -10.22
N SER A 19 -42.31 29.09 -10.87
CA SER A 19 -41.59 29.74 -12.00
C SER A 19 -40.72 30.93 -11.60
N SER A 20 -39.46 31.11 -12.03
CA SER A 20 -38.62 30.49 -13.07
C SER A 20 -37.14 30.85 -12.80
N THR A 21 -36.22 29.91 -13.00
CA THR A 21 -34.76 30.11 -13.15
C THR A 21 -34.42 30.81 -14.49
N PRO A 22 -33.16 31.18 -14.85
CA PRO A 22 -31.85 30.98 -14.19
C PRO A 22 -30.90 32.22 -14.17
N GLU A 23 -29.81 32.18 -13.38
CA GLU A 23 -28.47 32.74 -13.71
C GLU A 23 -27.47 32.34 -12.58
N THR A 24 -26.67 31.30 -12.84
CA THR A 24 -25.19 31.35 -13.06
C THR A 24 -24.35 31.69 -11.83
N GLY A 25 -24.07 30.66 -11.03
CA GLY A 25 -22.94 30.63 -10.08
C GLY A 25 -22.02 29.46 -10.46
N GLU A 26 -20.75 29.77 -10.66
CA GLU A 26 -19.68 28.88 -11.13
C GLU A 26 -19.56 27.58 -10.33
N GLU A 27 -19.65 26.44 -11.01
CA GLU A 27 -19.30 25.12 -10.49
C GLU A 27 -17.79 25.04 -10.22
N LYS A 28 -17.43 24.81 -8.96
CA LYS A 28 -16.14 24.20 -8.61
C LYS A 28 -16.09 22.79 -9.20
N PRO A 29 -14.97 22.37 -9.82
CA PRO A 29 -14.84 21.00 -10.32
C PRO A 29 -14.88 20.00 -9.14
N PRO A 30 -15.51 18.83 -9.31
CA PRO A 30 -15.53 17.82 -8.27
C PRO A 30 -14.11 17.27 -8.07
N THR A 31 -13.58 17.47 -6.87
CA THR A 31 -12.38 16.76 -6.38
C THR A 31 -12.73 15.29 -6.21
N GLN A 32 -12.20 14.42 -7.08
CA GLN A 32 -12.29 12.97 -6.87
C GLN A 32 -11.40 12.58 -5.69
N PRO A 33 -11.94 11.99 -4.62
CA PRO A 33 -11.13 11.38 -3.58
C PRO A 33 -10.47 10.11 -4.15
N TYR A 34 -9.20 9.89 -3.82
CA TYR A 34 -8.59 8.57 -3.92
C TYR A 34 -9.35 7.63 -2.98
N GLU A 35 -10.26 6.83 -3.55
CA GLU A 35 -11.01 5.78 -2.86
C GLU A 35 -10.03 4.77 -2.26
N ILE A 36 -9.92 4.85 -0.94
CA ILE A 36 -9.60 3.69 -0.13
C ILE A 36 -10.73 2.73 -0.39
N SER A 37 -10.42 1.54 -0.89
CA SER A 37 -11.37 0.48 -1.15
C SER A 37 -12.24 0.26 0.09
N SER A 38 -13.42 0.89 0.10
CA SER A 38 -14.46 0.52 1.02
C SER A 38 -14.82 -0.93 0.70
N PRO A 39 -15.32 -1.73 1.65
CA PRO A 39 -15.87 -3.05 1.34
C PRO A 39 -17.00 -3.04 0.29
N GLN A 40 -17.41 -1.85 -0.18
CA GLN A 40 -18.38 -1.59 -1.24
C GLN A 40 -17.76 -1.27 -2.62
N ASP A 41 -16.44 -1.02 -2.75
CA ASP A 41 -15.76 -0.69 -4.03
C ASP A 41 -15.06 -1.90 -4.68
N TYR A 42 -15.33 -3.11 -4.19
CA TYR A 42 -15.23 -4.26 -5.07
C TYR A 42 -16.18 -3.99 -6.24
N PRO A 43 -15.81 -4.24 -7.52
CA PRO A 43 -16.76 -4.09 -8.61
C PRO A 43 -18.05 -4.74 -8.14
N SER A 44 -19.14 -3.97 -8.17
CA SER A 44 -20.45 -4.42 -7.74
C SER A 44 -20.76 -5.67 -8.55
N TYR A 45 -20.34 -6.81 -8.00
CA TYR A 45 -20.42 -8.09 -8.63
C TYR A 45 -21.91 -8.31 -8.73
N SER A 46 -22.41 -8.37 -9.96
CA SER A 46 -23.74 -8.85 -10.23
C SER A 46 -23.77 -10.32 -9.82
N HIS A 47 -23.92 -10.59 -8.52
CA HIS A 47 -24.27 -11.88 -7.94
C HIS A 47 -25.64 -12.39 -8.42
N ARG A 48 -26.29 -11.68 -9.36
CA ARG A 48 -27.67 -11.91 -9.75
C ARG A 48 -27.89 -13.22 -10.50
N GLU A 49 -26.89 -13.81 -11.17
CA GLU A 49 -27.19 -14.87 -12.15
C GLU A 49 -26.55 -16.26 -11.92
N GLU A 50 -25.55 -16.46 -11.04
CA GLU A 50 -24.79 -17.74 -11.05
C GLU A 50 -24.45 -18.35 -9.68
N SER A 51 -25.33 -18.27 -8.67
CA SER A 51 -25.13 -19.00 -7.40
C SER A 51 -26.18 -20.08 -7.13
N ASP A 52 -26.69 -20.72 -8.18
CA ASP A 52 -27.63 -21.82 -8.05
C ASP A 52 -26.91 -23.17 -8.04
N TYR A 53 -26.26 -23.52 -6.93
CA TYR A 53 -25.55 -24.80 -6.80
C TYR A 53 -26.42 -25.93 -6.22
N LEU A 54 -27.62 -25.61 -5.70
CA LEU A 54 -28.54 -26.57 -5.06
C LEU A 54 -30.05 -26.21 -5.20
N GLY A 55 -30.45 -25.44 -6.20
CA GLY A 55 -31.80 -24.87 -6.28
C GLY A 55 -32.03 -23.70 -5.30
N PHE A 56 -30.94 -23.11 -4.80
CA PHE A 56 -30.94 -22.02 -3.83
C PHE A 56 -29.82 -21.04 -4.16
N ASN A 57 -30.20 -19.78 -4.34
CA ASN A 57 -29.29 -18.68 -4.60
C ASN A 57 -29.41 -17.67 -3.44
N PRO A 58 -28.41 -17.58 -2.53
CA PRO A 58 -28.49 -16.68 -1.40
C PRO A 58 -28.55 -15.20 -1.82
N ALA A 59 -28.07 -14.84 -3.00
CA ALA A 59 -28.12 -13.46 -3.49
C ALA A 59 -29.54 -13.00 -3.87
N THR A 60 -30.45 -13.93 -4.21
CA THR A 60 -31.83 -13.61 -4.59
C THR A 60 -32.88 -14.09 -3.59
N ALA A 61 -32.49 -14.89 -2.60
CA ALA A 61 -33.39 -15.42 -1.58
C ALA A 61 -33.98 -14.31 -0.68
N ASN A 62 -35.24 -14.49 -0.25
CA ASN A 62 -35.93 -13.53 0.61
C ASN A 62 -35.52 -13.71 2.08
N SER A 63 -34.99 -12.65 2.70
CA SER A 63 -34.57 -12.67 4.12
C SER A 63 -35.74 -12.91 5.09
N ALA A 64 -36.97 -12.62 4.67
CA ALA A 64 -38.16 -12.90 5.47
C ALA A 64 -38.39 -14.40 5.73
N ASP A 65 -37.77 -15.29 4.94
CA ASP A 65 -37.90 -16.73 5.09
C ASP A 65 -36.96 -17.32 6.16
N ILE A 66 -35.96 -16.55 6.63
CA ILE A 66 -34.95 -17.02 7.61
C ILE A 66 -35.59 -17.58 8.89
N PRO A 67 -36.54 -16.89 9.57
CA PRO A 67 -37.15 -17.44 10.79
C PRO A 67 -37.86 -18.77 10.52
N THR A 68 -38.49 -18.91 9.36
CA THR A 68 -39.17 -20.13 8.94
C THR A 68 -38.17 -21.28 8.75
N TRP A 69 -37.04 -21.03 8.07
CA TRP A 69 -36.00 -22.07 7.90
C TRP A 69 -35.39 -22.51 9.22
N LEU A 70 -35.06 -21.57 10.10
CA LEU A 70 -34.50 -21.87 11.42
C LEU A 70 -35.50 -22.66 12.29
N GLN A 71 -36.79 -22.33 12.22
CA GLN A 71 -37.82 -23.06 12.94
C GLN A 71 -38.03 -24.48 12.38
N GLN A 72 -38.01 -24.64 11.05
CA GLN A 72 -38.09 -25.96 10.39
C GLN A 72 -36.87 -26.83 10.69
N ALA A 73 -35.68 -26.24 10.87
CA ALA A 73 -34.47 -26.97 11.18
C ALA A 73 -34.52 -27.70 12.54
N ILE A 74 -35.34 -27.24 13.49
CA ILE A 74 -35.47 -27.84 14.83
C ILE A 74 -36.06 -29.27 14.77
N THR A 75 -36.96 -29.53 13.83
CA THR A 75 -37.68 -30.81 13.73
C THR A 75 -37.25 -31.64 12.52
N ALA A 76 -36.32 -31.13 11.72
CA ALA A 76 -35.81 -31.79 10.51
C ALA A 76 -34.79 -32.90 10.83
N THR A 77 -34.52 -33.77 9.85
CA THR A 77 -33.38 -34.70 9.93
C THR A 77 -32.05 -33.93 9.99
N PRO A 78 -30.96 -34.50 10.54
CA PRO A 78 -29.70 -33.77 10.68
C PRO A 78 -29.19 -33.12 9.36
N THR A 79 -29.30 -33.83 8.24
CA THR A 79 -28.91 -33.32 6.92
C THR A 79 -29.81 -32.19 6.41
N ALA A 80 -31.12 -32.28 6.62
CA ALA A 80 -32.07 -31.23 6.23
C ALA A 80 -31.98 -30.01 7.17
N ALA A 81 -31.73 -30.23 8.46
CA ALA A 81 -31.48 -29.18 9.43
C ALA A 81 -30.21 -28.39 9.08
N ALA A 82 -29.12 -29.09 8.70
CA ALA A 82 -27.89 -28.46 8.22
C ALA A 82 -28.13 -27.60 6.98
N GLU A 83 -28.86 -28.10 5.99
CA GLU A 83 -29.22 -27.34 4.78
C GLU A 83 -29.96 -26.04 5.12
N LEU A 84 -31.00 -26.10 5.95
CA LEU A 84 -31.81 -24.95 6.33
C LEU A 84 -31.00 -23.91 7.13
N ARG A 85 -30.15 -24.36 8.05
CA ARG A 85 -29.25 -23.48 8.82
C ARG A 85 -28.21 -22.80 7.94
N LEU A 86 -27.64 -23.51 6.98
CA LEU A 86 -26.68 -22.95 6.03
C LEU A 86 -27.34 -21.90 5.11
N ARG A 87 -28.56 -22.16 4.61
CA ARG A 87 -29.32 -21.16 3.84
C ARG A 87 -29.56 -19.89 4.63
N ALA A 88 -30.01 -20.04 5.89
CA ALA A 88 -30.20 -18.91 6.79
C ALA A 88 -28.90 -18.11 6.97
N ALA A 89 -27.80 -18.79 7.28
CA ALA A 89 -26.49 -18.15 7.50
C ALA A 89 -25.96 -17.43 6.26
N GLU A 90 -26.11 -18.02 5.07
CA GLU A 90 -25.65 -17.42 3.80
C GLU A 90 -26.40 -16.11 3.48
N VAL A 91 -27.71 -16.07 3.75
CA VAL A 91 -28.54 -14.85 3.58
C VAL A 91 -28.24 -13.82 4.67
N LEU A 92 -28.09 -14.24 5.92
CA LEU A 92 -27.70 -13.35 7.02
C LEU A 92 -26.34 -12.69 6.75
N LEU A 93 -25.36 -13.45 6.23
CA LEU A 93 -24.05 -12.90 5.84
C LEU A 93 -24.11 -11.98 4.63
N ARG A 94 -25.06 -12.19 3.70
CA ARG A 94 -25.32 -11.24 2.61
C ARG A 94 -25.86 -9.92 3.17
N ASP A 95 -26.70 -9.98 4.19
CA ASP A 95 -27.35 -8.82 4.80
C ASP A 95 -26.49 -8.11 5.86
N GLY A 96 -25.27 -8.62 6.13
CA GLY A 96 -24.34 -8.05 7.11
C GLY A 96 -24.60 -8.48 8.56
N GLU A 97 -25.54 -9.39 8.79
CA GLU A 97 -25.98 -9.88 10.10
C GLU A 97 -25.08 -11.02 10.62
N ALA A 98 -23.76 -10.75 10.73
CA ALA A 98 -22.76 -11.79 11.04
C ALA A 98 -23.00 -12.50 12.38
N ALA A 99 -23.47 -11.79 13.40
CA ALA A 99 -23.76 -12.38 14.71
C ALA A 99 -24.93 -13.39 14.67
N GLN A 100 -25.96 -13.08 13.87
CA GLN A 100 -27.08 -13.99 13.66
C GLN A 100 -26.66 -15.19 12.81
N ALA A 101 -25.82 -14.97 11.80
CA ALA A 101 -25.26 -16.04 10.99
C ALA A 101 -24.42 -17.02 11.83
N ASP A 102 -23.61 -16.50 12.75
CA ASP A 102 -22.82 -17.31 13.69
C ASP A 102 -23.71 -18.18 14.58
N THR A 103 -24.79 -17.59 15.09
CA THR A 103 -25.81 -18.32 15.87
C THR A 103 -26.44 -19.45 15.04
N ALA A 104 -26.79 -19.18 13.77
CA ALA A 104 -27.43 -20.16 12.89
C ALA A 104 -26.56 -21.41 12.65
N VAL A 105 -25.25 -21.24 12.54
CA VAL A 105 -24.29 -22.33 12.25
C VAL A 105 -23.63 -22.94 13.48
N SER A 106 -23.83 -22.39 14.67
CA SER A 106 -23.15 -22.79 15.91
C SER A 106 -23.34 -24.27 16.31
N GLU A 107 -24.43 -24.90 15.88
CA GLU A 107 -24.74 -26.32 16.16
C GLU A 107 -24.20 -27.28 15.10
N LEU A 108 -23.59 -26.78 14.02
CA LEU A 108 -23.06 -27.60 12.94
C LEU A 108 -21.58 -27.93 13.20
N THR A 109 -21.23 -29.22 13.19
CA THR A 109 -19.86 -29.70 13.49
C THR A 109 -19.32 -30.66 12.43
N LEU A 110 -18.06 -30.49 12.03
CA LEU A 110 -17.32 -31.48 11.24
C LEU A 110 -16.91 -32.66 12.15
N PRO A 111 -16.88 -33.92 11.66
CA PRO A 111 -17.03 -34.40 10.27
C PRO A 111 -18.43 -34.93 9.92
N GLU A 112 -19.47 -34.65 10.71
CA GLU A 112 -20.81 -35.27 10.58
C GLU A 112 -21.62 -34.76 9.37
N LEU A 113 -21.10 -33.77 8.65
CA LEU A 113 -21.74 -33.11 7.53
C LEU A 113 -21.42 -33.79 6.20
N LEU A 114 -22.36 -33.70 5.25
CA LEU A 114 -22.08 -34.01 3.86
C LEU A 114 -20.95 -33.09 3.33
N PRO A 115 -20.12 -33.55 2.38
CA PRO A 115 -19.00 -32.76 1.84
C PRO A 115 -19.36 -31.32 1.42
N GLU A 116 -20.51 -31.14 0.77
CA GLU A 116 -20.98 -29.81 0.33
C GLU A 116 -21.41 -28.93 1.52
N HIS A 117 -22.09 -29.51 2.52
CA HIS A 117 -22.45 -28.81 3.76
C HIS A 117 -21.23 -28.41 4.57
N ALA A 118 -20.21 -29.26 4.61
CA ALA A 118 -18.92 -28.97 5.23
C ALA A 118 -18.23 -27.75 4.57
N LEU A 119 -18.18 -27.71 3.24
CA LEU A 119 -17.61 -26.57 2.51
C LEU A 119 -18.41 -25.27 2.73
N ARG A 120 -19.74 -25.34 2.67
CA ARG A 120 -20.61 -24.18 2.93
C ARG A 120 -20.48 -23.66 4.36
N LEU A 121 -20.38 -24.56 5.35
CA LEU A 121 -20.11 -24.19 6.74
C LEU A 121 -18.78 -23.47 6.88
N ALA A 122 -17.71 -24.02 6.30
CA ALA A 122 -16.38 -23.42 6.37
C ALA A 122 -16.35 -22.02 5.72
N ILE A 123 -17.02 -21.84 4.58
CA ILE A 123 -17.20 -20.53 3.94
C ILE A 123 -17.96 -19.56 4.86
N ALA A 124 -19.06 -19.99 5.47
CA ALA A 124 -19.85 -19.14 6.36
C ALA A 124 -19.04 -18.71 7.58
N GLN A 125 -18.39 -19.65 8.27
CA GLN A 125 -17.53 -19.38 9.43
C GLN A 125 -16.37 -18.44 9.08
N ALA A 126 -15.68 -18.68 7.96
CA ALA A 126 -14.60 -17.80 7.52
C ALA A 126 -15.10 -16.38 7.16
N ARG A 127 -16.30 -16.24 6.59
CA ARG A 127 -16.93 -14.93 6.34
C ARG A 127 -17.30 -14.22 7.64
N ILE A 128 -17.82 -14.93 8.64
CA ILE A 128 -18.10 -14.38 9.98
C ILE A 128 -16.81 -13.83 10.61
N LEU A 129 -15.76 -14.66 10.66
CA LEU A 129 -14.46 -14.27 11.22
C LEU A 129 -13.83 -13.09 10.47
N ARG A 130 -13.97 -13.04 9.14
CA ARG A 130 -13.53 -11.90 8.33
C ARG A 130 -14.24 -10.60 8.71
N THR A 131 -15.55 -10.62 9.00
CA THR A 131 -16.29 -9.42 9.47
C THR A 131 -15.74 -8.90 10.80
N TYR A 132 -15.24 -9.79 11.66
CA TYR A 132 -14.58 -9.42 12.92
C TYR A 132 -13.08 -9.16 12.78
N SER A 133 -12.55 -9.00 11.56
CA SER A 133 -11.12 -8.81 11.26
C SER A 133 -10.20 -9.91 11.80
N LYS A 134 -10.72 -11.13 11.99
CA LYS A 134 -9.98 -12.31 12.45
C LYS A 134 -9.49 -13.16 11.28
N PHE A 135 -8.66 -12.58 10.43
CA PHE A 135 -8.29 -13.19 9.13
C PHE A 135 -7.47 -14.48 9.27
N SER A 136 -6.53 -14.54 10.22
CA SER A 136 -5.75 -15.75 10.49
C SER A 136 -6.63 -16.90 11.00
N GLU A 137 -7.58 -16.63 11.90
CA GLU A 137 -8.58 -17.63 12.34
C GLU A 137 -9.45 -18.09 11.15
N ALA A 138 -9.87 -17.16 10.29
CA ALA A 138 -10.65 -17.46 9.09
C ALA A 138 -9.90 -18.38 8.11
N LEU A 139 -8.61 -18.15 7.90
CA LEU A 139 -7.75 -19.05 7.12
C LEU A 139 -7.60 -20.41 7.79
N GLY A 140 -7.49 -20.46 9.11
CA GLY A 140 -7.42 -21.70 9.88
C GLY A 140 -8.62 -22.61 9.59
N VAL A 141 -9.83 -22.04 9.51
CA VAL A 141 -11.06 -22.77 9.15
C VAL A 141 -10.97 -23.35 7.72
N LEU A 142 -10.48 -22.57 6.75
CA LEU A 142 -10.40 -22.98 5.34
C LEU A 142 -9.19 -23.88 5.03
N ALA A 143 -8.28 -24.08 5.99
CA ALA A 143 -7.09 -24.90 5.86
C ALA A 143 -7.28 -26.34 6.37
N ASP A 144 -8.48 -26.71 6.82
CA ASP A 144 -8.77 -28.08 7.27
C ASP A 144 -8.50 -29.09 6.15
N PRO A 145 -7.61 -30.08 6.36
CA PRO A 145 -7.25 -31.08 5.35
C PRO A 145 -8.45 -31.86 4.78
N LEU A 146 -9.53 -32.04 5.56
CA LEU A 146 -10.73 -32.72 5.09
C LEU A 146 -11.40 -31.95 3.94
N LEU A 147 -11.35 -30.62 3.97
CA LEU A 147 -12.00 -29.77 2.98
C LEU A 147 -11.33 -29.87 1.60
N ASN A 148 -10.03 -30.16 1.53
CA ASN A 148 -9.33 -30.27 0.23
C ASN A 148 -9.91 -31.41 -0.63
N ASN A 149 -10.21 -32.56 -0.04
CA ASN A 149 -10.83 -33.68 -0.74
C ASN A 149 -12.28 -33.38 -1.15
N TYR A 150 -13.01 -32.66 -0.31
CA TYR A 150 -14.38 -32.25 -0.61
C TYR A 150 -14.42 -31.21 -1.74
N LEU A 151 -13.47 -30.27 -1.76
CA LEU A 151 -13.37 -29.21 -2.76
C LEU A 151 -13.22 -29.77 -4.18
N LEU A 152 -12.34 -30.76 -4.38
CA LEU A 152 -12.08 -31.35 -5.70
C LEU A 152 -13.33 -31.99 -6.34
N ASN A 153 -14.27 -32.45 -5.50
CA ASN A 153 -15.49 -33.13 -5.96
C ASN A 153 -16.73 -32.22 -5.91
N ALA A 154 -16.59 -30.96 -5.46
CA ALA A 154 -17.70 -30.04 -5.32
C ALA A 154 -18.14 -29.46 -6.69
N PRO A 155 -19.38 -28.94 -6.80
CA PRO A 155 -19.80 -28.18 -7.98
C PRO A 155 -18.93 -26.95 -8.23
N ALA A 156 -18.69 -26.60 -9.51
CA ALA A 156 -17.79 -25.50 -9.88
C ALA A 156 -18.09 -24.15 -9.18
N PRO A 157 -19.36 -23.71 -9.01
CA PRO A 157 -19.65 -22.48 -8.28
C PRO A 157 -19.16 -22.51 -6.83
N LEU A 158 -19.30 -23.65 -6.14
CA LEU A 158 -18.83 -23.81 -4.76
C LEU A 158 -17.30 -23.82 -4.69
N GLN A 159 -16.64 -24.46 -5.67
CA GLN A 159 -15.18 -24.42 -5.78
C GLN A 159 -14.64 -22.99 -5.98
N ILE A 160 -15.29 -22.22 -6.85
CA ILE A 160 -14.93 -20.82 -7.12
C ILE A 160 -15.13 -19.97 -5.87
N LEU A 161 -16.28 -20.07 -5.19
CA LEU A 161 -16.56 -19.30 -3.97
C LEU A 161 -15.54 -19.59 -2.88
N PHE A 162 -15.23 -20.87 -2.64
CA PHE A 162 -14.25 -21.30 -1.66
C PHE A 162 -12.86 -20.75 -1.98
N SER A 163 -12.38 -20.99 -3.20
CA SER A 163 -11.04 -20.58 -3.65
C SER A 163 -10.90 -19.05 -3.67
N HIS A 164 -11.95 -18.33 -4.07
CA HIS A 164 -11.96 -16.87 -4.08
C HIS A 164 -11.86 -16.30 -2.66
N LEU A 165 -12.63 -16.83 -1.70
CA LEU A 165 -12.56 -16.40 -0.31
C LEU A 165 -11.17 -16.70 0.27
N ARG A 166 -10.66 -17.91 0.07
CA ARG A 166 -9.34 -18.33 0.55
C ARG A 166 -8.22 -17.47 -0.05
N ALA A 167 -8.26 -17.18 -1.36
CA ALA A 167 -7.34 -16.27 -2.03
C ALA A 167 -7.37 -14.87 -1.43
N SER A 168 -8.57 -14.33 -1.15
CA SER A 168 -8.72 -12.99 -0.58
C SER A 168 -8.14 -12.89 0.84
N LEU A 169 -8.34 -13.92 1.67
CA LEU A 169 -7.81 -13.99 3.02
C LEU A 169 -6.28 -14.15 3.01
N PHE A 170 -5.72 -14.97 2.12
CA PHE A 170 -4.27 -15.07 1.93
C PHE A 170 -3.66 -13.72 1.51
N ALA A 171 -4.32 -12.98 0.62
CA ALA A 171 -3.86 -11.66 0.20
C ALA A 171 -3.84 -10.65 1.37
N ILE A 172 -4.89 -10.63 2.20
CA ILE A 172 -4.99 -9.77 3.40
C ILE A 172 -3.89 -10.12 4.42
N GLU A 173 -3.65 -11.40 4.64
CA GLU A 173 -2.60 -11.88 5.56
C GLU A 173 -1.18 -11.73 4.98
N GLY A 174 -1.05 -11.23 3.74
CA GLY A 174 0.24 -10.98 3.10
C GLY A 174 0.93 -12.23 2.54
N ASN A 175 0.19 -13.32 2.33
CA ASN A 175 0.66 -14.53 1.65
C ASN A 175 0.25 -14.49 0.18
N GLN A 176 0.91 -13.64 -0.62
CA GLN A 176 0.53 -13.43 -2.02
C GLN A 176 0.73 -14.69 -2.86
N LEU A 177 1.76 -15.51 -2.59
CA LEU A 177 1.99 -16.74 -3.35
C LEU A 177 0.87 -17.76 -3.17
N ALA A 178 0.34 -17.93 -1.95
CA ALA A 178 -0.82 -18.80 -1.74
C ALA A 178 -2.07 -18.22 -2.42
N ALA A 179 -2.30 -16.91 -2.31
CA ALA A 179 -3.40 -16.24 -3.00
C ALA A 179 -3.35 -16.44 -4.53
N ILE A 180 -2.15 -16.35 -5.13
CA ILE A 180 -1.94 -16.60 -6.56
C ILE A 180 -2.28 -18.03 -6.94
N ARG A 181 -1.84 -19.03 -6.15
CA ARG A 181 -2.13 -20.45 -6.42
C ARG A 181 -3.63 -20.74 -6.39
N GLU A 182 -4.36 -20.20 -5.43
CA GLU A 182 -5.83 -20.31 -5.37
C GLU A 182 -6.50 -19.70 -6.61
N ARG A 183 -6.01 -18.54 -7.05
CA ARG A 183 -6.54 -17.87 -8.25
C ARG A 183 -6.26 -18.63 -9.53
N ILE A 184 -5.07 -19.24 -9.64
CA ILE A 184 -4.71 -20.10 -10.78
C ILE A 184 -5.58 -21.35 -10.77
N TYR A 185 -5.76 -21.98 -9.61
CA TYR A 185 -6.63 -23.16 -9.44
C TYR A 185 -8.06 -22.90 -9.93
N MET A 186 -8.67 -21.78 -9.54
CA MET A 186 -10.05 -21.49 -9.93
C MET A 186 -10.19 -20.98 -11.38
N ASN A 187 -9.12 -20.49 -12.00
CA ASN A 187 -9.15 -19.87 -13.32
C ASN A 187 -9.86 -20.70 -14.42
N PRO A 188 -9.61 -22.02 -14.59
CA PRO A 188 -10.30 -22.83 -15.60
C PRO A 188 -11.81 -23.03 -15.33
N LEU A 189 -12.29 -22.72 -14.12
CA LEU A 189 -13.70 -22.83 -13.74
C LEU A 189 -14.50 -21.55 -14.05
N LEU A 190 -13.81 -20.45 -14.35
CA LEU A 190 -14.42 -19.13 -14.52
C LEU A 190 -15.00 -18.93 -15.93
N SER A 191 -16.06 -18.13 -16.02
CA SER A 191 -16.53 -17.60 -17.30
C SER A 191 -15.47 -16.68 -17.94
N PRO A 192 -15.52 -16.42 -19.27
CA PRO A 192 -14.49 -15.58 -19.92
C PRO A 192 -14.31 -14.21 -19.25
N THR A 193 -15.40 -13.53 -18.88
CA THR A 193 -15.34 -12.23 -18.21
C THR A 193 -14.75 -12.33 -16.80
N GLN A 194 -15.11 -13.37 -16.05
CA GLN A 194 -14.55 -13.62 -14.71
C GLN A 194 -13.05 -13.97 -14.78
N ALA A 195 -12.65 -14.76 -15.78
CA ALA A 195 -11.26 -15.11 -16.02
C ALA A 195 -10.42 -13.86 -16.33
N ASP A 196 -10.94 -12.91 -17.10
CA ASP A 196 -10.25 -11.63 -17.38
C ASP A 196 -9.95 -10.86 -16.09
N ALA A 197 -10.95 -10.69 -15.22
CA ALA A 197 -10.76 -10.04 -13.93
C ALA A 197 -9.78 -10.82 -13.02
N ASN A 198 -9.88 -12.16 -13.01
CA ASN A 198 -9.00 -13.00 -12.21
C ASN A 198 -7.54 -12.93 -12.65
N ARG A 199 -7.28 -12.86 -13.96
CA ARG A 199 -5.91 -12.69 -14.48
C ARG A 199 -5.29 -11.38 -14.05
N GLU A 200 -6.07 -10.29 -14.06
CA GLU A 200 -5.58 -9.01 -13.55
C GLU A 200 -5.26 -9.11 -12.05
N GLN A 201 -6.08 -9.79 -11.26
CA GLN A 201 -5.80 -10.02 -9.84
C GLN A 201 -4.55 -10.88 -9.60
N ILE A 202 -4.35 -11.94 -10.39
CA ILE A 202 -3.10 -12.73 -10.35
C ILE A 202 -1.90 -11.82 -10.65
N TRP A 203 -2.02 -10.98 -11.67
CA TRP A 203 -0.97 -10.05 -12.06
C TRP A 203 -0.64 -9.07 -10.94
N GLN A 204 -1.64 -8.40 -10.36
CA GLN A 204 -1.45 -7.44 -9.26
C GLN A 204 -0.81 -8.09 -8.03
N LEU A 205 -1.17 -9.34 -7.70
CA LEU A 205 -0.53 -10.09 -6.61
C LEU A 205 0.94 -10.42 -6.93
N LEU A 206 1.23 -10.89 -8.14
CA LEU A 206 2.61 -11.17 -8.59
C LEU A 206 3.49 -9.92 -8.54
N LEU A 207 2.91 -8.77 -8.89
CA LEU A 207 3.57 -7.48 -8.81
C LEU A 207 3.92 -7.08 -7.37
N GLN A 208 3.29 -7.64 -6.34
CA GLN A 208 3.66 -7.39 -4.94
C GLN A 208 4.76 -8.33 -4.42
N VAL A 209 4.98 -9.50 -5.04
CA VAL A 209 5.99 -10.47 -4.58
C VAL A 209 7.41 -10.01 -4.93
N PRO A 210 8.37 -10.01 -3.98
CA PRO A 210 9.78 -9.68 -4.27
C PRO A 210 10.40 -10.58 -5.35
N ALA A 211 11.27 -10.03 -6.20
CA ALA A 211 11.90 -10.78 -7.30
C ALA A 211 12.75 -11.97 -6.82
N THR A 212 13.41 -11.83 -5.67
CA THR A 212 14.17 -12.92 -5.03
C THR A 212 13.26 -14.08 -4.62
N VAL A 213 12.10 -13.77 -4.04
CA VAL A 213 11.08 -14.76 -3.67
C VAL A 213 10.53 -15.47 -4.92
N LEU A 214 10.22 -14.72 -5.99
CA LEU A 214 9.80 -15.31 -7.26
C LEU A 214 10.86 -16.28 -7.82
N THR A 215 12.13 -15.86 -7.84
CA THR A 215 13.25 -16.68 -8.35
C THR A 215 13.41 -17.97 -7.56
N ASN A 216 13.37 -17.89 -6.23
CA ASN A 216 13.49 -19.07 -5.35
C ASN A 216 12.33 -20.06 -5.53
N ASN A 217 11.15 -19.59 -5.93
CA ASN A 217 9.99 -20.44 -6.14
C ASN A 217 9.96 -21.10 -7.52
N ILE A 218 10.72 -20.64 -8.52
CA ILE A 218 10.72 -21.21 -9.87
C ILE A 218 11.28 -22.65 -9.91
N THR A 219 12.27 -22.95 -9.08
CA THR A 219 13.02 -24.23 -9.16
C THR A 219 12.28 -25.44 -8.62
N SER A 220 11.17 -25.24 -7.91
CA SER A 220 10.46 -26.29 -7.16
C SER A 220 9.01 -26.47 -7.59
N VAL A 221 8.63 -26.01 -8.80
CA VAL A 221 7.24 -25.96 -9.24
C VAL A 221 6.92 -27.03 -10.28
N ALA A 222 5.90 -27.84 -9.99
CA ALA A 222 5.34 -28.82 -10.92
C ALA A 222 4.23 -28.21 -11.81
N ASP A 223 3.49 -27.23 -11.31
CA ASP A 223 2.41 -26.55 -12.03
C ASP A 223 2.96 -25.60 -13.11
N LYS A 224 2.66 -25.91 -14.38
CA LYS A 224 3.14 -25.15 -15.53
C LYS A 224 2.55 -23.75 -15.64
N ASP A 225 1.28 -23.56 -15.28
CA ASP A 225 0.65 -22.24 -15.32
C ASP A 225 1.22 -21.36 -14.21
N TYR A 226 1.42 -21.92 -13.02
CA TYR A 226 2.10 -21.19 -11.96
C TYR A 226 3.53 -20.79 -12.35
N LEU A 227 4.31 -21.71 -12.92
CA LEU A 227 5.65 -21.42 -13.41
C LEU A 227 5.65 -20.30 -14.47
N GLY A 228 4.76 -20.37 -15.46
CA GLY A 228 4.64 -19.35 -16.50
C GLY A 228 4.32 -17.97 -15.95
N TRP A 229 3.42 -17.87 -14.95
CA TRP A 229 3.12 -16.63 -14.23
C TRP A 229 4.33 -16.05 -13.47
N LEU A 230 5.10 -16.89 -12.77
CA LEU A 230 6.30 -16.45 -12.05
C LEU A 230 7.38 -15.93 -13.00
N GLU A 231 7.63 -16.65 -14.10
CA GLU A 231 8.58 -16.22 -15.14
C GLU A 231 8.17 -14.88 -15.77
N LEU A 232 6.87 -14.71 -16.07
CA LEU A 232 6.35 -13.47 -16.64
C LEU A 232 6.52 -12.28 -15.68
N ALA A 233 6.25 -12.48 -14.39
CA ALA A 233 6.42 -11.47 -13.36
C ALA A 233 7.89 -11.04 -13.21
N LEU A 234 8.84 -11.98 -13.28
CA LEU A 234 10.27 -11.65 -13.28
C LEU A 234 10.67 -10.80 -14.49
N ILE A 235 10.12 -11.09 -15.67
CA ILE A 235 10.37 -10.29 -16.87
C ILE A 235 9.87 -8.86 -16.64
N ALA A 236 8.64 -8.68 -16.16
CA ALA A 236 8.09 -7.34 -15.89
C ALA A 236 8.86 -6.57 -14.81
N LYS A 237 9.36 -7.25 -13.77
CA LYS A 237 10.15 -6.63 -12.71
C LYS A 237 11.58 -6.27 -13.11
N SER A 238 12.08 -6.77 -14.25
CA SER A 238 13.46 -6.57 -14.68
C SER A 238 13.70 -5.19 -15.33
N ASN A 239 13.81 -4.17 -14.49
CA ASN A 239 13.92 -2.77 -14.90
C ASN A 239 15.35 -2.23 -15.00
N SER A 240 16.34 -3.09 -15.31
CA SER A 240 17.80 -2.80 -15.36
C SER A 240 18.24 -1.89 -16.52
N GLY A 241 17.35 -1.02 -17.01
CA GLY A 241 17.63 -0.04 -18.07
C GLY A 241 17.86 -0.58 -19.48
N ASN A 242 17.83 -1.91 -19.68
CA ASN A 242 17.92 -2.53 -21.01
C ASN A 242 16.55 -3.03 -21.49
N ILE A 243 15.79 -2.12 -22.13
CA ILE A 243 14.46 -2.43 -22.67
C ILE A 243 14.56 -3.48 -23.79
N ASP A 244 15.58 -3.40 -24.64
CA ASP A 244 15.75 -4.32 -25.77
C ASP A 244 15.95 -5.78 -25.28
N ALA A 245 16.75 -5.98 -24.23
CA ALA A 245 16.90 -7.30 -23.59
C ALA A 245 15.63 -7.77 -22.84
N GLN A 246 14.79 -6.85 -22.38
CA GLN A 246 13.49 -7.19 -21.78
C GLN A 246 12.48 -7.63 -22.85
N ILE A 247 12.46 -6.95 -24.00
CA ILE A 247 11.67 -7.32 -25.19
C ILE A 247 12.00 -8.74 -25.62
N GLU A 248 13.29 -9.08 -25.72
CA GLU A 248 13.74 -10.42 -26.11
C GLU A 248 13.26 -11.49 -25.13
N ARG A 249 13.41 -11.26 -23.82
CA ARG A 249 12.93 -12.20 -22.78
C ARG A 249 11.42 -12.39 -22.82
N ARG A 250 10.65 -11.32 -23.03
CA ARG A 250 9.20 -11.39 -23.24
C ARG A 250 8.85 -12.22 -24.48
N ASN A 251 9.56 -12.05 -25.59
CA ASN A 251 9.32 -12.81 -26.82
C ASN A 251 9.65 -14.30 -26.63
N GLN A 252 10.73 -14.61 -25.91
CA GLN A 252 11.07 -15.98 -25.52
C GLN A 252 9.98 -16.61 -24.64
N TRP A 253 9.43 -15.85 -23.69
CA TRP A 253 8.30 -16.29 -22.88
C TRP A 253 7.07 -16.60 -23.74
N LEU A 254 6.71 -15.72 -24.67
CA LEU A 254 5.59 -15.93 -25.60
C LEU A 254 5.77 -17.18 -26.46
N ALA A 255 7.00 -17.46 -26.91
CA ALA A 255 7.32 -18.66 -27.69
C ALA A 255 7.26 -19.94 -26.85
N ARG A 256 7.69 -19.87 -25.58
CA ARG A 256 7.68 -21.01 -24.65
C ARG A 256 6.28 -21.37 -24.13
N TRP A 257 5.42 -20.36 -23.96
CA TRP A 257 4.12 -20.48 -23.30
C TRP A 257 2.93 -20.12 -24.22
N PRO A 258 2.75 -20.80 -25.37
CA PRO A 258 1.80 -20.36 -26.40
C PRO A 258 0.33 -20.40 -25.96
N GLY A 259 -0.04 -21.32 -25.06
CA GLY A 259 -1.42 -21.50 -24.55
C GLY A 259 -1.63 -21.06 -23.09
N HIS A 260 -0.68 -20.32 -22.52
CA HIS A 260 -0.72 -19.97 -21.11
C HIS A 260 -1.86 -18.98 -20.79
N PRO A 261 -2.57 -19.13 -19.65
CA PRO A 261 -3.73 -18.29 -19.32
C PRO A 261 -3.44 -16.79 -19.31
N ALA A 262 -2.24 -16.36 -18.92
CA ALA A 262 -1.86 -14.94 -18.94
C ALA A 262 -2.00 -14.26 -20.32
N ARG A 263 -1.97 -15.03 -21.41
CA ARG A 263 -2.01 -14.51 -22.77
C ARG A 263 -3.46 -14.28 -23.22
N ARG A 264 -3.80 -13.05 -23.61
CA ARG A 264 -5.08 -12.73 -24.30
C ARG A 264 -4.81 -12.43 -25.76
N GLY A 265 -4.92 -13.43 -26.64
CA GLY A 265 -4.53 -13.24 -28.04
C GLY A 265 -3.03 -12.95 -28.13
N ASN A 266 -2.62 -11.73 -28.49
CA ASN A 266 -1.21 -11.32 -28.51
C ASN A 266 -0.84 -10.31 -27.40
N THR A 267 -1.74 -10.03 -26.47
CA THR A 267 -1.49 -9.08 -25.37
C THR A 267 -1.15 -9.82 -24.08
N LEU A 268 -0.20 -9.25 -23.35
CA LEU A 268 0.23 -9.66 -22.01
C LEU A 268 -0.34 -8.70 -20.97
N PRO A 269 -0.54 -9.14 -19.72
CA PRO A 269 -1.02 -8.29 -18.64
C PRO A 269 -0.02 -7.17 -18.31
N GLY A 270 -0.56 -6.10 -17.74
CA GLY A 270 0.18 -4.91 -17.36
C GLY A 270 0.94 -4.29 -18.54
N GLU A 271 2.17 -3.86 -18.28
CA GLU A 271 2.89 -2.94 -19.13
C GLU A 271 3.75 -3.60 -20.21
N LEU A 272 3.80 -4.94 -20.24
CA LEU A 272 4.70 -5.69 -21.11
C LEU A 272 4.40 -5.50 -22.60
N HIS A 273 3.19 -5.06 -22.95
CA HIS A 273 2.82 -4.75 -24.33
C HIS A 273 3.42 -3.41 -24.83
N GLN A 274 3.90 -2.54 -23.95
CA GLN A 274 4.39 -1.20 -24.29
C GLN A 274 5.89 -1.16 -24.60
N LEU A 275 6.64 -2.23 -24.30
CA LEU A 275 8.10 -2.23 -24.39
C LEU A 275 8.59 -1.86 -25.80
N ASP A 276 7.89 -2.29 -26.85
CA ASP A 276 8.27 -2.00 -28.23
C ASP A 276 8.18 -0.50 -28.56
N GLU A 277 7.14 0.18 -28.07
CA GLU A 277 7.03 1.64 -28.24
C GLU A 277 8.11 2.38 -27.44
N LEU A 278 8.42 1.92 -26.22
CA LEU A 278 9.45 2.53 -25.38
C LEU A 278 10.84 2.42 -26.02
N ALA A 279 11.15 1.30 -26.68
CA ALA A 279 12.42 1.12 -27.38
C ALA A 279 12.57 2.06 -28.59
N LEU A 280 11.45 2.43 -29.23
CA LEU A 280 11.44 3.32 -30.39
C LEU A 280 11.51 4.81 -29.99
N ASP A 281 10.82 5.23 -28.94
CA ASP A 281 10.74 6.64 -28.54
C ASP A 281 11.62 7.01 -27.33
N ARG A 282 12.85 6.46 -27.30
CA ARG A 282 13.82 6.76 -26.24
C ARG A 282 14.51 8.11 -26.50
N ALA A 283 14.57 8.95 -25.46
CA ALA A 283 15.30 10.21 -25.52
C ALA A 283 16.80 9.97 -25.81
N GLN A 284 17.39 10.72 -26.74
CA GLN A 284 18.78 10.59 -27.15
C GLN A 284 19.72 11.51 -26.37
N GLN A 285 19.20 12.60 -25.80
CA GLN A 285 19.97 13.52 -24.97
C GLN A 285 19.23 13.95 -23.71
N ILE A 286 19.89 13.77 -22.56
CA ILE A 286 19.38 14.09 -21.22
C ILE A 286 20.21 15.22 -20.60
N ALA A 287 19.52 16.15 -19.94
CA ALA A 287 20.15 17.14 -19.07
C ALA A 287 19.89 16.84 -17.59
N LEU A 288 20.94 16.86 -16.76
CA LEU A 288 20.83 16.85 -15.29
C LEU A 288 21.07 18.25 -14.75
N ILE A 289 20.06 18.85 -14.12
CA ILE A 289 20.18 20.15 -13.44
C ILE A 289 20.16 19.90 -11.93
N LEU A 290 21.32 19.89 -11.30
CA LEU A 290 21.47 19.47 -9.90
C LEU A 290 22.50 20.35 -9.18
N PRO A 291 22.37 20.56 -7.85
CA PRO A 291 23.38 21.29 -7.09
C PRO A 291 24.65 20.45 -6.97
N MET A 292 25.71 20.83 -7.68
CA MET A 292 27.02 20.16 -7.63
C MET A 292 27.99 20.83 -6.66
N THR A 293 27.69 22.07 -6.27
CA THR A 293 28.44 22.85 -5.28
C THR A 293 27.50 23.39 -4.19
N GLY A 294 28.07 24.05 -3.16
CA GLY A 294 27.30 24.65 -2.07
C GLY A 294 26.71 23.67 -1.04
N LYS A 295 25.68 24.10 -0.33
CA LYS A 295 25.11 23.38 0.83
C LYS A 295 24.44 22.05 0.45
N LEU A 296 23.89 21.97 -0.76
CA LEU A 296 23.20 20.79 -1.26
C LEU A 296 24.08 19.88 -2.13
N ALA A 297 25.37 20.20 -2.30
CA ALA A 297 26.30 19.49 -3.17
C ALA A 297 26.33 17.98 -2.92
N ARG A 298 26.35 17.55 -1.65
CA ARG A 298 26.42 16.12 -1.29
C ARG A 298 25.21 15.34 -1.80
N TYR A 299 24.01 15.94 -1.74
CA TYR A 299 22.77 15.31 -2.21
C TYR A 299 22.71 15.28 -3.74
N GLY A 300 23.09 16.39 -4.38
CA GLY A 300 23.13 16.44 -5.85
C GLY A 300 24.17 15.49 -6.44
N LYS A 301 25.37 15.40 -5.85
CA LYS A 301 26.41 14.44 -6.26
C LYS A 301 25.95 13.00 -6.09
N ALA A 302 25.37 12.64 -4.94
CA ALA A 302 24.85 11.29 -4.72
C ALA A 302 23.76 10.90 -5.75
N ALA A 303 22.82 11.80 -6.04
CA ALA A 303 21.81 11.56 -7.07
C ALA A 303 22.42 11.42 -8.48
N ARG A 304 23.40 12.27 -8.84
CA ARG A 304 24.14 12.15 -10.10
C ARG A 304 24.88 10.82 -10.20
N ASP A 305 25.56 10.42 -9.13
CA ASP A 305 26.40 9.22 -9.13
C ASP A 305 25.54 7.96 -9.20
N GLY A 306 24.38 7.94 -8.54
CA GLY A 306 23.37 6.89 -8.71
C GLY A 306 22.84 6.79 -10.16
N TYR A 307 22.54 7.94 -10.78
CA TYR A 307 22.13 7.99 -12.20
C TYR A 307 23.22 7.42 -13.11
N LEU A 308 24.47 7.87 -12.93
CA LEU A 308 25.61 7.44 -13.75
C LEU A 308 25.88 5.94 -13.60
N ALA A 309 25.83 5.43 -12.37
CA ALA A 309 26.05 4.01 -12.09
C ALA A 309 25.02 3.13 -12.81
N ALA A 310 23.72 3.48 -12.73
CA ALA A 310 22.66 2.77 -13.44
C ALA A 310 22.79 2.86 -14.98
N SER A 311 23.21 4.02 -15.50
CA SER A 311 23.48 4.22 -16.92
C SER A 311 24.65 3.34 -17.40
N LEU A 312 25.73 3.25 -16.62
CA LEU A 312 26.88 2.41 -16.94
C LEU A 312 26.55 0.92 -16.88
N GLU A 313 25.78 0.47 -15.88
CA GLU A 313 25.26 -0.91 -15.81
C GLU A 313 24.45 -1.26 -17.08
N SER A 314 23.55 -0.36 -17.49
CA SER A 314 22.74 -0.55 -18.70
C SER A 314 23.63 -0.65 -19.94
N LYS A 315 24.63 0.22 -20.07
CA LYS A 315 25.62 0.18 -21.16
C LYS A 315 26.39 -1.14 -21.19
N GLN A 316 26.82 -1.65 -20.03
CA GLN A 316 27.54 -2.92 -19.92
C GLN A 316 26.68 -4.10 -20.37
N SER A 317 25.36 -4.02 -20.18
CA SER A 317 24.41 -5.01 -20.70
C SER A 317 24.09 -4.86 -22.20
N GLY A 318 24.73 -3.93 -22.90
CA GLY A 318 24.53 -3.67 -24.33
C GLY A 318 23.37 -2.72 -24.65
N ALA A 319 22.77 -2.06 -23.66
CA ALA A 319 21.70 -1.10 -23.90
C ALA A 319 22.22 0.19 -24.55
N PRO A 320 21.45 0.81 -25.46
CA PRO A 320 21.71 2.18 -25.91
C PRO A 320 21.52 3.15 -24.76
N ILE A 321 22.52 4.01 -24.51
CA ILE A 321 22.44 5.06 -23.49
C ILE A 321 22.40 6.45 -24.13
N PRO A 322 21.58 7.38 -23.58
CA PRO A 322 21.55 8.75 -24.08
C PRO A 322 22.83 9.50 -23.77
N THR A 323 23.09 10.56 -24.56
CA THR A 323 24.12 11.55 -24.23
C THR A 323 23.69 12.34 -23.00
N LEU A 324 24.59 12.51 -22.04
CA LEU A 324 24.31 13.21 -20.78
C LEU A 324 25.04 14.56 -20.72
N ARG A 325 24.31 15.63 -20.34
CA ARG A 325 24.89 16.93 -19.97
C ARG A 325 24.51 17.29 -18.54
N VAL A 326 25.48 17.75 -17.74
CA VAL A 326 25.27 18.09 -16.33
C VAL A 326 25.45 19.59 -16.13
N TYR A 327 24.49 20.21 -15.45
CA TYR A 327 24.45 21.64 -15.14
C TYR A 327 24.41 21.82 -13.62
N ASP A 328 25.39 22.54 -13.08
CA ASP A 328 25.40 22.91 -11.67
C ASP A 328 24.38 24.03 -11.40
N ALA A 329 23.38 23.72 -10.57
CA ALA A 329 22.28 24.61 -10.21
C ALA A 329 22.57 25.54 -9.03
N GLU A 330 23.74 25.44 -8.39
CA GLU A 330 24.12 26.30 -7.27
C GLU A 330 24.41 27.74 -7.73
N ASN A 331 23.81 28.74 -7.05
CA ASN A 331 24.01 30.18 -7.29
C ASN A 331 23.79 30.67 -8.74
N LYS A 332 23.05 29.91 -9.56
CA LYS A 332 22.67 30.28 -10.92
C LYS A 332 21.15 30.32 -11.04
N ASP A 333 20.65 31.19 -11.92
CA ASP A 333 19.22 31.21 -12.26
C ASP A 333 18.84 29.90 -12.95
N VAL A 334 18.00 29.09 -12.30
CA VAL A 334 17.56 27.79 -12.83
C VAL A 334 16.85 27.94 -14.17
N LYS A 335 16.18 29.06 -14.43
CA LYS A 335 15.50 29.30 -15.71
C LYS A 335 16.51 29.44 -16.85
N GLN A 336 17.65 30.08 -16.59
CA GLN A 336 18.73 30.21 -17.58
C GLN A 336 19.38 28.87 -17.86
N LEU A 337 19.64 28.06 -16.82
CA LEU A 337 20.17 26.71 -16.98
C LEU A 337 19.21 25.81 -17.76
N TYR A 338 17.91 25.91 -17.47
CA TYR A 338 16.89 25.17 -18.19
C TYR A 338 16.86 25.57 -19.67
N GLN A 339 16.88 26.87 -19.99
CA GLN A 339 16.98 27.35 -21.38
C GLN A 339 18.28 26.91 -22.07
N GLN A 340 19.40 26.92 -21.35
CA GLN A 340 20.67 26.41 -21.87
C GLN A 340 20.56 24.92 -22.22
N ALA A 341 19.95 24.11 -21.34
CA ALA A 341 19.72 22.69 -21.60
C ALA A 341 18.83 22.46 -22.84
N LEU A 342 17.80 23.28 -23.05
CA LEU A 342 16.98 23.23 -24.26
C LEU A 342 17.79 23.56 -25.51
N ASN A 343 18.58 24.64 -25.48
CA ASN A 343 19.43 25.05 -26.61
C ASN A 343 20.51 24.02 -26.94
N ASP A 344 20.99 23.32 -25.92
CA ASP A 344 21.96 22.25 -26.07
C ASP A 344 21.36 20.97 -26.68
N GLY A 345 20.03 20.89 -26.81
CA GLY A 345 19.30 19.79 -27.44
C GLY A 345 18.73 18.76 -26.46
N ALA A 346 18.50 19.11 -25.20
CA ALA A 346 17.88 18.19 -24.24
C ALA A 346 16.46 17.77 -24.71
N GLU A 347 16.21 16.47 -24.73
CA GLU A 347 14.90 15.89 -25.03
C GLU A 347 14.12 15.55 -23.76
N LEU A 348 14.83 15.28 -22.66
CA LEU A 348 14.28 15.12 -21.32
C LEU A 348 15.25 15.69 -20.29
N ILE A 349 14.70 16.27 -19.21
CA ILE A 349 15.47 16.96 -18.17
C ILE A 349 15.20 16.28 -16.81
N ILE A 350 16.25 16.04 -16.03
CA ILE A 350 16.17 15.61 -14.64
C ILE A 350 16.59 16.77 -13.74
N GLY A 351 15.82 17.01 -12.69
CA GLY A 351 15.99 18.12 -11.76
C GLY A 351 15.03 19.28 -12.03
N PRO A 352 15.07 20.32 -11.18
CA PRO A 352 16.04 20.51 -10.09
C PRO A 352 15.77 19.65 -8.85
N LEU A 353 16.73 19.65 -7.91
CA LEU A 353 16.64 18.96 -6.61
C LEU A 353 16.05 19.84 -5.50
N SER A 354 16.30 21.16 -5.51
CA SER A 354 15.83 22.05 -4.45
C SER A 354 14.38 22.50 -4.67
N LYS A 355 13.59 22.61 -3.60
CA LYS A 355 12.22 23.17 -3.65
C LYS A 355 12.16 24.57 -4.26
N THR A 356 13.14 25.43 -3.95
CA THR A 356 13.20 26.80 -4.47
C THR A 356 13.33 26.83 -5.99
N ASN A 357 14.36 26.19 -6.55
CA ASN A 357 14.54 26.13 -8.00
C ASN A 357 13.35 25.45 -8.71
N LEU A 358 12.72 24.46 -8.08
CA LEU A 358 11.52 23.82 -8.64
C LEU A 358 10.34 24.79 -8.71
N ALA A 359 10.11 25.57 -7.65
CA ALA A 359 9.06 26.58 -7.62
C ALA A 359 9.31 27.69 -8.65
N GLU A 360 10.54 28.19 -8.77
CA GLU A 360 10.91 29.19 -9.78
C GLU A 360 10.69 28.69 -11.21
N LEU A 361 11.04 27.42 -11.48
CA LEU A 361 10.84 26.80 -12.78
C LEU A 361 9.35 26.62 -13.10
N ALA A 362 8.56 26.15 -12.13
CA ALA A 362 7.11 26.00 -12.28
C ALA A 362 6.42 27.35 -12.50
N GLN A 363 6.89 28.43 -11.86
CA GLN A 363 6.40 29.78 -12.07
C GLN A 363 6.76 30.32 -13.47
N ALA A 364 7.92 29.96 -14.02
CA ALA A 364 8.32 30.34 -15.37
C ALA A 364 7.52 29.61 -16.46
N TYR A 365 7.05 28.39 -16.17
CA TYR A 365 6.30 27.54 -17.10
C TYR A 365 4.99 27.04 -16.49
N PRO A 366 4.04 27.91 -16.12
CA PRO A 366 2.87 27.54 -15.30
C PRO A 366 1.92 26.55 -15.98
N ASN A 367 1.90 26.51 -17.31
CA ASN A 367 0.98 25.67 -18.09
C ASN A 367 1.60 24.33 -18.52
N ALA A 368 2.81 24.38 -19.06
CA ALA A 368 3.50 23.22 -19.62
C ALA A 368 5.01 23.45 -19.71
N MET A 369 5.78 22.42 -19.37
CA MET A 369 7.22 22.38 -19.57
C MET A 369 7.56 22.23 -21.06
N PRO A 370 8.56 22.94 -21.60
CA PRO A 370 9.01 22.78 -22.99
C PRO A 370 9.50 21.37 -23.36
N ARG A 371 9.96 20.62 -22.36
CA ARG A 371 10.40 19.22 -22.44
C ARG A 371 9.93 18.47 -21.20
N PRO A 372 9.66 17.16 -21.29
CA PRO A 372 9.45 16.34 -20.11
C PRO A 372 10.56 16.57 -19.08
N THR A 373 10.17 16.95 -17.87
CA THR A 373 11.09 17.31 -16.79
C THR A 373 10.72 16.48 -15.56
N ILE A 374 11.64 15.66 -15.07
CA ILE A 374 11.48 14.90 -13.83
C ILE A 374 12.25 15.66 -12.74
N ALA A 375 11.54 16.47 -11.96
CA ALA A 375 12.09 17.13 -10.78
C ALA A 375 12.37 16.08 -9.69
N LEU A 376 13.48 16.28 -8.96
CA LEU A 376 13.86 15.41 -7.82
C LEU A 376 13.32 15.97 -6.49
N ASN A 377 12.22 16.69 -6.57
CA ASN A 377 11.46 17.25 -5.46
C ASN A 377 10.01 17.43 -5.91
N ARG A 378 9.14 17.90 -5.00
CA ARG A 378 7.75 18.23 -5.32
C ARG A 378 7.39 19.67 -4.96
N LEU A 379 6.44 20.20 -5.69
CA LEU A 379 5.71 21.42 -5.36
C LEU A 379 4.71 21.12 -4.23
N GLU A 380 4.57 22.07 -3.31
CA GLU A 380 3.60 21.95 -2.20
C GLU A 380 2.19 22.35 -2.66
N THR A 381 2.08 23.21 -3.67
CA THR A 381 0.80 23.69 -4.21
C THR A 381 0.86 23.82 -5.72
N ALA A 382 -0.32 23.88 -6.34
CA ALA A 382 -0.50 24.23 -7.75
C ALA A 382 0.14 25.60 -8.10
N PRO A 383 0.47 25.86 -9.38
CA PRO A 383 0.20 25.03 -10.54
C PRO A 383 1.14 23.82 -10.65
N TYR A 384 0.61 22.72 -11.20
CA TYR A 384 1.41 21.57 -11.64
C TYR A 384 1.49 21.65 -13.17
N PRO A 385 2.58 22.13 -13.79
CA PRO A 385 2.67 22.20 -15.24
C PRO A 385 2.55 20.83 -15.92
N ARG A 386 1.96 20.78 -17.13
CA ARG A 386 2.04 19.57 -17.97
C ARG A 386 3.50 19.29 -18.33
N GLY A 387 3.88 18.02 -18.37
CA GLY A 387 5.28 17.63 -18.62
C GLY A 387 6.24 17.84 -17.44
N LEU A 388 5.80 18.40 -16.30
CA LEU A 388 6.54 18.36 -15.05
C LEU A 388 6.13 17.13 -14.24
N TYR A 389 7.08 16.24 -14.00
CA TYR A 389 6.96 15.03 -13.19
C TYR A 389 7.79 15.20 -11.92
N GLN A 390 7.35 14.68 -10.79
CA GLN A 390 7.92 15.02 -9.48
C GLN A 390 8.25 13.74 -8.71
N LEU A 391 9.53 13.35 -8.67
CA LEU A 391 10.02 12.24 -7.87
C LEU A 391 10.66 12.79 -6.60
N SER A 392 10.16 12.38 -5.43
CA SER A 392 10.72 12.87 -4.17
C SER A 392 10.69 11.80 -3.08
N LEU A 393 11.67 11.83 -2.19
CA LEU A 393 11.70 11.01 -0.98
C LEU A 393 10.94 11.71 0.17
N SER A 394 9.64 11.91 -0.01
CA SER A 394 8.78 12.62 0.95
C SER A 394 8.43 11.72 2.14
N PRO A 395 8.74 12.12 3.39
CA PRO A 395 8.27 11.41 4.57
C PRO A 395 6.75 11.50 4.76
N GLU A 396 6.10 12.50 4.19
CA GLU A 396 4.64 12.64 4.19
C GLU A 396 3.97 11.48 3.42
N ASP A 397 4.51 11.04 2.28
CA ASP A 397 4.01 9.85 1.57
C ASP A 397 4.17 8.57 2.42
N GLU A 398 5.30 8.43 3.10
CA GLU A 398 5.56 7.27 3.96
C GLU A 398 4.56 7.24 5.12
N ALA A 399 4.23 8.41 5.67
CA ALA A 399 3.24 8.56 6.71
C ALA A 399 1.82 8.18 6.23
N GLN A 400 1.44 8.60 5.02
CA GLN A 400 0.17 8.20 4.41
C GLN A 400 0.11 6.69 4.17
N GLN A 401 1.19 6.10 3.64
CA GLN A 401 1.26 4.66 3.40
C GLN A 401 1.18 3.85 4.71
N ILE A 402 1.81 4.33 5.80
CA ILE A 402 1.71 3.67 7.10
C ILE A 402 0.27 3.72 7.64
N ALA A 403 -0.46 4.81 7.43
CA ALA A 403 -1.87 4.90 7.79
C ALA A 403 -2.69 3.85 7.03
N GLU A 404 -2.45 3.68 5.73
CA GLU A 404 -3.10 2.66 4.89
C GLU A 404 -2.79 1.24 5.38
N ILE A 405 -1.51 0.89 5.53
CA ILE A 405 -1.07 -0.42 6.05
C ILE A 405 -1.70 -0.72 7.41
N SER A 406 -1.79 0.29 8.28
CA SER A 406 -2.34 0.13 9.63
C SER A 406 -3.85 -0.15 9.59
N ARG A 407 -4.60 0.48 8.67
CA ARG A 407 -6.03 0.21 8.47
C ARG A 407 -6.30 -1.12 7.81
N GLU A 408 -5.48 -1.51 6.83
CA GLU A 408 -5.56 -2.84 6.20
C GLU A 408 -5.39 -3.97 7.22
N LYS A 409 -4.61 -3.72 8.29
CA LYS A 409 -4.44 -4.63 9.43
C LYS A 409 -5.59 -4.58 10.46
N GLY A 410 -6.66 -3.83 10.20
CA GLY A 410 -7.81 -3.72 11.08
C GLY A 410 -7.60 -2.84 12.32
N LEU A 411 -6.52 -2.06 12.41
CA LEU A 411 -6.29 -1.14 13.53
C LEU A 411 -7.21 0.07 13.40
N GLU A 412 -7.80 0.56 14.50
CA GLU A 412 -8.81 1.63 14.47
C GLU A 412 -8.39 2.89 15.21
N ARG A 413 -7.57 2.75 16.26
CA ARG A 413 -7.28 3.82 17.21
C ARG A 413 -5.78 4.03 17.38
N VAL A 414 -5.32 5.25 17.11
CA VAL A 414 -3.89 5.59 17.07
C VAL A 414 -3.50 6.64 18.10
N LEU A 415 -2.31 6.47 18.68
CA LEU A 415 -1.58 7.53 19.37
C LEU A 415 -0.43 8.03 18.48
N ILE A 416 -0.37 9.33 18.23
CA ILE A 416 0.66 9.95 17.39
C ILE A 416 1.69 10.64 18.27
N LEU A 417 2.96 10.29 18.11
CA LEU A 417 4.09 10.90 18.79
C LEU A 417 5.10 11.43 17.75
N SER A 418 5.42 12.72 17.81
CA SER A 418 6.30 13.39 16.83
C SER A 418 7.21 14.44 17.48
N PRO A 419 8.36 14.81 16.90
CA PRO A 419 9.18 15.87 17.46
C PRO A 419 8.55 17.23 17.21
N GLU A 420 8.83 18.18 18.10
CA GLU A 420 8.52 19.58 17.86
C GLU A 420 9.28 20.14 16.64
N GLY A 421 8.56 20.86 15.79
CA GLY A 421 9.10 21.57 14.63
C GLY A 421 8.45 21.16 13.31
N ASP A 422 8.76 21.92 12.26
CA ASP A 422 8.06 21.83 10.96
C ASP A 422 8.08 20.42 10.35
N TRP A 423 9.22 19.72 10.45
CA TRP A 423 9.35 18.36 9.93
C TRP A 423 8.42 17.38 10.66
N GLY A 424 8.44 17.37 11.99
CA GLY A 424 7.59 16.47 12.79
C GLY A 424 6.10 16.77 12.59
N ASN A 425 5.75 18.07 12.53
CA ASN A 425 4.39 18.51 12.28
C ASN A 425 3.88 18.04 10.91
N LYS A 426 4.61 18.31 9.82
CA LYS A 426 4.20 17.92 8.45
C LYS A 426 3.96 16.42 8.31
N VAL A 427 4.85 15.59 8.86
CA VAL A 427 4.71 14.13 8.81
C VAL A 427 3.52 13.64 9.63
N ALA A 428 3.33 14.20 10.84
CA ALA A 428 2.20 13.86 11.68
C ALA A 428 0.86 14.34 11.09
N ASP A 429 0.83 15.50 10.43
CA ASP A 429 -0.34 16.02 9.73
C ASP A 429 -0.73 15.12 8.56
N ALA A 430 0.24 14.76 7.70
CA ALA A 430 0.01 13.85 6.57
C ALA A 430 -0.55 12.48 7.01
N PHE A 431 -0.01 11.91 8.09
CA PHE A 431 -0.57 10.70 8.70
C PHE A 431 -2.00 10.94 9.20
N SER A 432 -2.22 12.02 9.96
CA SER A 432 -3.50 12.33 10.61
C SER A 432 -4.61 12.50 9.58
N GLU A 433 -4.35 13.25 8.52
CA GLU A 433 -5.30 13.49 7.43
C GLU A 433 -5.67 12.17 6.76
N ARG A 434 -4.68 11.35 6.37
CA ARG A 434 -4.95 10.05 5.73
C ARG A 434 -5.69 9.11 6.67
N TRP A 435 -5.26 9.00 7.93
CA TRP A 435 -5.90 8.16 8.94
C TRP A 435 -7.38 8.48 9.16
N LEU A 436 -7.72 9.77 9.26
CA LEU A 436 -9.11 10.21 9.42
C LEU A 436 -9.95 9.92 8.16
N THR A 437 -9.39 10.09 6.95
CA THR A 437 -10.10 9.73 5.70
C THR A 437 -10.36 8.23 5.58
N LEU A 438 -9.51 7.40 6.19
CA LEU A 438 -9.70 5.95 6.30
C LEU A 438 -10.69 5.53 7.42
N GLY A 439 -11.36 6.48 8.08
CA GLY A 439 -12.28 6.24 9.19
C GLY A 439 -11.60 5.88 10.52
N GLY A 440 -10.28 6.02 10.61
CA GLY A 440 -9.53 5.79 11.84
C GLY A 440 -9.73 6.91 12.87
N GLN A 441 -9.53 6.60 14.13
CA GLN A 441 -9.68 7.52 15.25
C GLN A 441 -8.31 7.91 15.82
N ILE A 442 -8.07 9.23 15.96
CA ILE A 442 -6.87 9.75 16.63
C ILE A 442 -7.21 9.95 18.09
N VAL A 443 -6.65 9.09 18.92
CA VAL A 443 -6.91 9.08 20.35
C VAL A 443 -6.17 10.22 21.04
N GLN A 444 -4.91 10.42 20.65
CA GLN A 444 -4.08 11.49 21.17
C GLN A 444 -2.95 11.78 20.20
N ARG A 445 -2.67 13.08 20.02
CA ARG A 445 -1.46 13.57 19.37
C ARG A 445 -0.58 14.24 20.41
N SER A 446 0.71 13.94 20.42
CA SER A 446 1.67 14.49 21.37
C SER A 446 2.99 14.80 20.67
N SER A 447 3.69 15.79 21.21
CA SER A 447 5.00 16.21 20.74
C SER A 447 6.08 15.96 21.78
N PHE A 448 7.32 15.77 21.34
CA PHE A 448 8.49 15.72 22.21
C PHE A 448 9.57 16.68 21.76
N ASN A 449 10.36 17.18 22.71
CA ASN A 449 11.49 18.04 22.42
C ASN A 449 12.75 17.19 22.21
N ALA A 450 13.17 17.06 20.95
CA ALA A 450 14.36 16.30 20.57
C ALA A 450 15.67 16.80 21.20
N ARG A 451 15.71 18.05 21.69
CA ARG A 451 16.91 18.66 22.30
C ARG A 451 16.93 18.55 23.83
N ALA A 452 15.78 18.45 24.46
CA ALA A 452 15.66 18.45 25.92
C ALA A 452 15.90 17.07 26.55
N ASN A 453 15.87 15.99 25.75
CA ASN A 453 16.08 14.60 26.18
C ASN A 453 15.18 14.17 27.35
N ASP A 454 14.00 14.78 27.48
CA ASP A 454 13.07 14.57 28.59
C ASP A 454 11.96 13.55 28.27
N TYR A 455 12.13 12.77 27.19
CA TYR A 455 11.17 11.84 26.57
C TYR A 455 10.29 11.06 27.54
N SER A 456 10.85 10.58 28.66
CA SER A 456 10.12 9.81 29.67
C SER A 456 8.91 10.58 30.24
N LYS A 457 9.04 11.89 30.45
CA LYS A 457 7.94 12.72 30.95
C LYS A 457 6.82 12.88 29.92
N GLN A 458 7.17 13.13 28.65
CA GLN A 458 6.18 13.25 27.58
C GLN A 458 5.48 11.92 27.32
N ILE A 459 6.21 10.80 27.29
CA ILE A 459 5.64 9.47 27.08
C ILE A 459 4.67 9.11 28.20
N LYS A 460 5.03 9.37 29.47
CA LYS A 460 4.09 9.19 30.60
C LYS A 460 2.80 10.00 30.45
N SER A 461 2.92 11.23 29.95
CA SER A 461 1.76 12.09 29.72
C SER A 461 0.91 11.63 28.52
N ALA A 462 1.56 11.19 27.44
CA ALA A 462 0.92 10.70 26.23
C ALA A 462 0.15 9.39 26.48
N LEU A 463 0.72 8.50 27.29
CA LEU A 463 0.10 7.25 27.72
C LEU A 463 -0.90 7.45 28.89
N GLN A 464 -1.14 8.69 29.33
CA GLN A 464 -2.03 9.05 30.44
C GLN A 464 -1.76 8.34 31.77
N LEU A 465 -0.54 7.85 31.99
CA LEU A 465 -0.16 7.11 33.21
C LEU A 465 -0.30 7.95 34.48
N ASN A 466 -0.20 9.27 34.35
CA ASN A 466 -0.40 10.23 35.45
C ASN A 466 -1.82 10.14 36.05
N GLN A 467 -2.86 9.85 35.25
CA GLN A 467 -4.23 9.75 35.76
C GLN A 467 -4.44 8.46 36.57
N SER A 468 -3.79 7.37 36.15
CA SER A 468 -3.79 6.07 36.84
C SER A 468 -3.06 6.17 38.19
N GLU A 469 -1.88 6.81 38.21
CA GLU A 469 -1.13 7.08 39.44
C GLU A 469 -1.88 8.04 40.40
N ASN A 470 -2.56 9.06 39.87
CA ASN A 470 -3.36 9.99 40.69
C ASN A 470 -4.61 9.32 41.26
N ARG A 471 -5.27 8.41 40.51
CA ARG A 471 -6.39 7.60 41.01
C ARG A 471 -5.94 6.70 42.14
N LEU A 472 -4.76 6.06 42.01
CA LEU A 472 -4.14 5.29 43.08
C LEU A 472 -3.83 6.14 44.31
N LYS A 473 -3.24 7.33 44.15
CA LYS A 473 -2.97 8.24 45.28
C LYS A 473 -4.25 8.62 46.01
N ARG A 474 -5.33 8.92 45.28
CA ARG A 474 -6.64 9.24 45.84
C ARG A 474 -7.25 8.05 46.57
N LEU A 475 -7.18 6.85 45.99
CA LEU A 475 -7.62 5.60 46.65
C LEU A 475 -6.82 5.32 47.93
N ARG A 476 -5.48 5.45 47.90
CA ARG A 476 -4.65 5.28 49.11
C ARG A 476 -5.01 6.28 50.21
N GLN A 477 -5.32 7.53 49.85
CA GLN A 477 -5.77 8.54 50.80
C GLN A 477 -7.15 8.24 51.40
N ILE A 478 -8.04 7.57 50.66
CA ILE A 478 -9.39 7.22 51.13
C ILE A 478 -9.36 5.94 52.00
N ILE A 479 -8.60 4.92 51.59
CA ILE A 479 -8.71 3.57 52.16
C ILE A 479 -7.64 3.30 53.24
N GLY A 480 -6.57 4.09 53.30
CA GLY A 480 -5.52 3.96 54.34
C GLY A 480 -4.69 2.67 54.31
N LEU A 481 -4.84 1.85 53.26
CA LEU A 481 -4.17 0.56 53.09
C LEU A 481 -3.22 0.56 51.88
N GLY A 482 -2.15 -0.23 51.97
CA GLY A 482 -1.21 -0.44 50.88
C GLY A 482 -1.85 -1.27 49.75
N VAL A 483 -2.44 -0.61 48.77
CA VAL A 483 -2.95 -1.27 47.55
C VAL A 483 -1.77 -1.65 46.65
N LYS A 484 -1.64 -2.96 46.34
CA LYS A 484 -0.79 -3.44 45.23
C LYS A 484 -1.39 -2.90 43.95
N PHE A 485 -0.66 -2.02 43.28
CA PHE A 485 -1.10 -1.37 42.05
C PHE A 485 -0.12 -1.72 40.96
N GLU A 486 -0.63 -2.42 39.97
CA GLU A 486 0.00 -2.53 38.67
C GLU A 486 -0.63 -1.43 37.80
N PRO A 487 0.17 -0.52 37.21
CA PRO A 487 -0.34 0.51 36.32
C PRO A 487 -1.13 -0.15 35.19
N HIS A 488 -2.46 0.07 35.18
CA HIS A 488 -3.30 -0.42 34.09
C HIS A 488 -3.15 0.53 32.90
N ARG A 489 -2.88 -0.04 31.73
CA ARG A 489 -2.79 0.65 30.45
C ARG A 489 -4.16 1.23 30.07
N ARG A 490 -4.15 2.14 29.11
CA ARG A 490 -5.33 2.54 28.34
C ARG A 490 -5.64 1.47 27.27
N ASP A 491 -6.86 0.92 27.28
CA ASP A 491 -7.35 -0.07 26.30
C ASP A 491 -7.93 0.58 25.03
N ASP A 492 -7.82 1.91 24.93
CA ASP A 492 -8.42 2.74 23.90
C ASP A 492 -7.47 3.06 22.73
N VAL A 493 -6.27 2.48 22.69
CA VAL A 493 -5.27 2.65 21.62
C VAL A 493 -4.86 1.29 21.09
N ASP A 494 -4.80 1.13 19.77
CA ASP A 494 -4.40 -0.12 19.13
C ASP A 494 -2.91 -0.10 18.73
N PHE A 495 -2.35 1.07 18.41
CA PHE A 495 -0.94 1.24 18.03
C PHE A 495 -0.42 2.68 18.21
N ILE A 496 0.90 2.84 18.13
CA ILE A 496 1.59 4.13 18.16
C ILE A 496 2.16 4.43 16.78
N PHE A 497 1.87 5.60 16.23
CA PHE A 497 2.62 6.17 15.11
C PHE A 497 3.71 7.11 15.64
N LEU A 498 4.97 6.71 15.46
CA LEU A 498 6.16 7.41 15.92
C LEU A 498 6.90 8.06 14.74
N VAL A 499 6.96 9.38 14.76
CA VAL A 499 7.90 10.15 13.92
C VAL A 499 9.15 10.37 14.75
N ALA A 500 10.28 9.79 14.35
CA ALA A 500 11.55 9.95 15.05
C ALA A 500 12.74 9.68 14.14
N ARG A 501 13.86 10.34 14.42
CA ARG A 501 15.18 10.06 13.84
C ARG A 501 15.87 8.92 14.58
N PRO A 502 16.98 8.33 14.08
CA PRO A 502 17.53 7.12 14.69
C PRO A 502 17.97 7.30 16.15
N SER A 503 18.53 8.46 16.52
CA SER A 503 18.89 8.74 17.92
C SER A 503 17.68 8.91 18.84
N GLU A 504 16.60 9.51 18.32
CA GLU A 504 15.35 9.71 19.06
C GLU A 504 14.63 8.38 19.25
N GLY A 505 14.53 7.57 18.18
CA GLY A 505 13.94 6.23 18.21
C GLY A 505 14.61 5.32 19.24
N ARG A 506 15.94 5.25 19.23
CA ARG A 506 16.73 4.46 20.20
C ARG A 506 16.55 4.93 21.65
N ALA A 507 16.15 6.19 21.88
CA ALA A 507 15.84 6.69 23.21
C ALA A 507 14.38 6.48 23.61
N ILE A 508 13.44 6.59 22.66
CA ILE A 508 11.99 6.59 22.91
C ILE A 508 11.43 5.16 23.01
N VAL A 509 11.81 4.27 22.09
CA VAL A 509 11.19 2.92 22.00
C VAL A 509 11.39 2.10 23.28
N PRO A 510 12.58 2.06 23.91
CA PRO A 510 12.75 1.36 25.19
C PRO A 510 11.87 1.92 26.32
N LEU A 511 11.50 3.19 26.26
CA LEU A 511 10.63 3.82 27.25
C LEU A 511 9.18 3.38 27.12
N PHE A 512 8.71 2.94 25.95
CA PHE A 512 7.38 2.32 25.83
C PHE A 512 7.30 1.03 26.63
N ALA A 513 8.31 0.16 26.52
CA ALA A 513 8.39 -1.06 27.31
C ALA A 513 8.49 -0.75 28.83
N TYR A 514 9.32 0.23 29.21
CA TYR A 514 9.46 0.65 30.60
C TYR A 514 8.16 1.21 31.21
N HIS A 515 7.34 1.88 30.40
CA HIS A 515 6.06 2.47 30.80
C HIS A 515 4.85 1.57 30.49
N TYR A 516 5.05 0.24 30.41
CA TYR A 516 4.00 -0.78 30.23
C TYR A 516 3.17 -0.65 28.94
N ALA A 517 3.80 -0.17 27.87
CA ALA A 517 3.26 -0.07 26.51
C ALA A 517 4.12 -0.85 25.50
N GLY A 518 4.86 -1.87 25.95
CA GLY A 518 5.76 -2.66 25.09
C GLY A 518 5.05 -3.66 24.17
N ASP A 519 3.77 -3.92 24.42
CA ASP A 519 2.87 -4.75 23.62
C ASP A 519 2.19 -3.96 22.49
N LEU A 520 2.19 -2.62 22.56
CA LEU A 520 1.69 -1.78 21.49
C LEU A 520 2.60 -1.86 20.25
N PRO A 521 2.06 -2.21 19.07
CA PRO A 521 2.79 -2.04 17.83
C PRO A 521 3.22 -0.59 17.65
N VAL A 522 4.48 -0.37 17.30
CA VAL A 522 5.02 0.96 16.98
C VAL A 522 5.29 1.00 15.48
N TYR A 523 4.61 1.91 14.79
CA TYR A 523 4.82 2.18 13.37
C TYR A 523 5.60 3.48 13.18
N ALA A 524 6.58 3.49 12.28
CA ALA A 524 7.43 4.65 12.02
C ALA A 524 7.76 4.79 10.52
N THR A 525 8.20 5.98 10.11
CA THR A 525 8.74 6.20 8.74
C THR A 525 10.17 5.67 8.63
N SER A 526 10.73 5.63 7.42
CA SER A 526 12.13 5.19 7.16
C SER A 526 13.17 5.95 7.98
N HIS A 527 12.84 7.15 8.48
CA HIS A 527 13.73 8.01 9.25
C HIS A 527 14.13 7.42 10.61
N ILE A 528 13.41 6.40 11.10
CA ILE A 528 13.77 5.69 12.33
C ILE A 528 15.08 4.90 12.16
N TYR A 529 15.41 4.50 10.93
CA TYR A 529 16.53 3.61 10.61
C TYR A 529 17.48 4.26 9.58
N PRO A 530 18.80 4.36 9.87
CA PRO A 530 19.73 5.04 8.97
C PRO A 530 19.86 4.35 7.61
N GLY A 531 19.67 3.03 7.54
CA GLY A 531 19.88 2.21 6.35
C GLY A 531 21.10 1.30 6.47
N ALA A 532 22.16 1.77 7.13
CA ALA A 532 23.34 0.97 7.46
C ALA A 532 23.14 0.13 8.73
N GLU A 533 23.48 -1.16 8.66
CA GLU A 533 23.27 -2.09 9.77
C GLU A 533 24.15 -1.74 10.98
N ASN A 534 23.54 -1.52 12.15
CA ASN A 534 24.25 -1.48 13.42
C ASN A 534 23.55 -2.35 14.46
N THR A 535 23.84 -3.66 14.42
CA THR A 535 23.19 -4.70 15.25
C THR A 535 23.31 -4.51 16.77
N VAL A 536 24.20 -3.62 17.23
CA VAL A 536 24.33 -3.28 18.65
C VAL A 536 23.39 -2.12 19.00
N ARG A 537 23.48 -1.00 18.28
CA ARG A 537 22.69 0.22 18.57
C ARG A 537 21.23 0.09 18.17
N ASP A 538 20.93 -0.71 17.15
CA ASP A 538 19.58 -0.82 16.60
C ASP A 538 18.71 -1.84 17.35
N ARG A 539 19.24 -2.51 18.39
CA ARG A 539 18.44 -3.33 19.30
C ARG A 539 17.43 -2.52 20.08
N ASP A 540 17.73 -1.25 20.36
CA ASP A 540 16.86 -0.34 21.10
C ASP A 540 15.55 -0.03 20.34
N ILE A 541 15.54 -0.22 19.01
CA ILE A 541 14.37 -0.04 18.16
C ILE A 541 13.78 -1.37 17.66
N ASN A 542 14.12 -2.51 18.30
CA ASN A 542 13.50 -3.79 17.96
C ASN A 542 11.96 -3.73 18.06
N ASN A 543 11.30 -4.52 17.21
CA ASN A 543 9.85 -4.58 17.04
C ASN A 543 9.17 -3.35 16.43
N VAL A 544 9.91 -2.27 16.14
CA VAL A 544 9.36 -1.17 15.34
C VAL A 544 9.07 -1.67 13.94
N LEU A 545 7.84 -1.42 13.49
CA LEU A 545 7.37 -1.60 12.12
C LEU A 545 7.59 -0.29 11.38
N PHE A 546 8.12 -0.35 10.18
CA PHE A 546 8.33 0.85 9.37
C PHE A 546 8.26 0.51 7.89
N VAL A 547 8.28 1.52 7.03
CA VAL A 547 8.42 1.33 5.59
C VAL A 547 9.76 1.89 5.13
N ASP A 548 10.38 1.23 4.16
CA ASP A 548 11.61 1.73 3.55
C ASP A 548 11.76 1.28 2.09
N ILE A 549 12.77 1.83 1.45
CA ILE A 549 13.03 1.57 0.04
C ILE A 549 13.63 0.17 -0.18
N PRO A 550 13.33 -0.48 -1.32
CA PRO A 550 13.94 -1.75 -1.72
C PRO A 550 15.46 -1.77 -1.63
N TRP A 551 16.12 -0.65 -1.96
CA TRP A 551 17.58 -0.51 -1.85
C TRP A 551 18.13 -0.86 -0.47
N VAL A 552 17.39 -0.54 0.60
CA VAL A 552 17.80 -0.76 2.00
C VAL A 552 17.38 -2.14 2.51
N LEU A 553 16.21 -2.64 2.07
CA LEU A 553 15.58 -3.83 2.65
C LEU A 553 15.88 -5.12 1.89
N ASN A 554 16.11 -5.05 0.57
CA ASN A 554 16.36 -6.22 -0.24
C ASN A 554 17.83 -6.66 -0.18
N THR A 555 18.08 -7.87 -0.66
CA THR A 555 19.46 -8.31 -0.90
C THR A 555 20.17 -7.34 -1.86
N PRO A 556 21.35 -6.80 -1.49
CA PRO A 556 22.11 -5.89 -2.33
C PRO A 556 22.35 -6.43 -3.74
N SER A 557 21.94 -5.67 -4.75
CA SER A 557 22.29 -5.91 -6.15
C SER A 557 23.78 -5.64 -6.40
N GLU A 558 24.30 -6.08 -7.55
CA GLU A 558 25.68 -5.75 -7.94
C GLU A 558 25.88 -4.24 -8.13
N LEU A 559 24.86 -3.53 -8.63
CA LEU A 559 24.85 -2.06 -8.68
C LEU A 559 24.94 -1.45 -7.28
N HIS A 560 24.16 -1.95 -6.32
CA HIS A 560 24.22 -1.50 -4.94
C HIS A 560 25.64 -1.65 -4.37
N LYS A 561 26.22 -2.84 -4.47
CA LYS A 561 27.59 -3.11 -3.99
C LYS A 561 28.61 -2.19 -4.64
N THR A 562 28.51 -2.01 -5.96
CA THR A 562 29.40 -1.11 -6.71
C THR A 562 29.37 0.33 -6.18
N ILE A 563 28.20 0.84 -5.81
CA ILE A 563 28.06 2.20 -5.26
C ILE A 563 28.53 2.25 -3.81
N VAL A 564 28.03 1.35 -2.97
CA VAL A 564 28.28 1.39 -1.51
C VAL A 564 29.74 1.10 -1.20
N ASP A 565 30.35 0.11 -1.86
CA ASP A 565 31.74 -0.26 -1.62
C ASP A 565 32.72 0.68 -2.35
N GLY A 566 32.27 1.34 -3.43
CA GLY A 566 33.11 2.14 -4.32
C GLY A 566 33.18 3.63 -4.01
N LEU A 567 32.20 4.19 -3.28
CA LEU A 567 32.11 5.63 -2.99
C LEU A 567 32.26 5.91 -1.49
N ALA A 568 33.01 6.96 -1.15
CA ALA A 568 33.13 7.43 0.23
C ALA A 568 31.81 8.03 0.74
N ASP A 569 31.55 7.89 2.05
CA ASP A 569 30.32 8.36 2.73
C ASP A 569 29.02 7.80 2.10
N SER A 570 29.10 6.62 1.47
CA SER A 570 28.00 6.01 0.73
C SER A 570 26.85 5.56 1.63
N GLU A 571 27.17 5.11 2.84
CA GLU A 571 26.23 4.56 3.82
C GLU A 571 25.16 5.57 4.26
N ASP A 572 25.49 6.86 4.35
CA ASP A 572 24.58 7.94 4.77
C ASP A 572 23.71 8.48 3.61
N MET A 573 24.06 8.14 2.36
CA MET A 573 23.43 8.69 1.15
C MET A 573 22.74 7.63 0.29
N GLN A 574 22.60 6.40 0.80
CA GLN A 574 21.97 5.26 0.10
C GLN A 574 20.66 5.63 -0.61
N ARG A 575 19.74 6.32 0.09
CA ARG A 575 18.45 6.71 -0.50
C ARG A 575 18.60 7.74 -1.63
N MET A 576 19.62 8.60 -1.59
CA MET A 576 19.92 9.53 -2.70
C MET A 576 20.56 8.82 -3.90
N TYR A 577 21.40 7.81 -3.68
CA TYR A 577 21.89 6.97 -4.78
C TYR A 577 20.73 6.22 -5.44
N ALA A 578 19.85 5.62 -4.65
CA ALA A 578 18.63 4.96 -5.16
C ALA A 578 17.75 5.93 -5.96
N LEU A 579 17.57 7.18 -5.48
CA LEU A 579 16.87 8.24 -6.21
C LEU A 579 17.52 8.53 -7.56
N GLY A 580 18.85 8.58 -7.60
CA GLY A 580 19.63 8.71 -8.83
C GLY A 580 19.39 7.56 -9.80
N VAL A 581 19.49 6.32 -9.32
CA VAL A 581 19.24 5.09 -10.11
C VAL A 581 17.84 5.12 -10.72
N ASP A 582 16.82 5.42 -9.93
CA ASP A 582 15.44 5.46 -10.42
C ASP A 582 15.19 6.65 -11.35
N SER A 583 15.86 7.79 -11.15
CA SER A 583 15.76 8.90 -12.08
C SER A 583 16.27 8.53 -13.48
N PHE A 584 17.32 7.70 -13.58
CA PHE A 584 17.77 7.12 -14.86
C PHE A 584 16.74 6.14 -15.42
N ARG A 585 16.23 5.21 -14.62
CA ARG A 585 15.21 4.24 -15.09
C ARG A 585 13.97 4.95 -15.63
N LEU A 586 13.55 6.04 -14.99
CA LEU A 586 12.43 6.86 -15.44
C LEU A 586 12.71 7.57 -16.76
N THR A 587 13.95 7.92 -17.11
CA THR A 587 14.22 8.50 -18.45
C THR A 587 13.84 7.56 -19.59
N LEU A 588 13.85 6.25 -19.31
CA LEU A 588 13.53 5.20 -20.27
C LEU A 588 12.05 4.79 -20.23
N ARG A 589 11.37 5.05 -19.11
CA ARG A 589 10.05 4.49 -18.80
C ARG A 589 8.99 5.53 -18.47
N LEU A 590 9.27 6.82 -18.62
CA LEU A 590 8.33 7.87 -18.24
C LEU A 590 6.97 7.73 -18.94
N LYS A 591 6.96 7.36 -20.22
CA LYS A 591 5.74 7.06 -20.98
C LYS A 591 4.95 5.89 -20.43
N GLN A 592 5.65 4.85 -19.99
CA GLN A 592 5.06 3.68 -19.36
C GLN A 592 4.30 4.10 -18.10
N LEU A 593 4.93 4.94 -17.28
CA LEU A 593 4.36 5.44 -16.03
C LEU A 593 3.19 6.43 -16.21
N GLN A 594 3.08 7.07 -17.38
CA GLN A 594 1.97 7.99 -17.69
C GLN A 594 0.64 7.26 -17.89
N GLN A 595 0.67 5.95 -18.16
CA GLN A 595 -0.55 5.18 -18.34
C GLN A 595 -1.20 4.92 -16.97
N PRO A 596 -2.52 5.09 -16.82
CA PRO A 596 -3.19 4.83 -15.56
C PRO A 596 -3.02 3.36 -15.11
N GLY A 597 -2.72 3.15 -13.83
CA GLY A 597 -2.54 1.82 -13.23
C GLY A 597 -1.17 1.18 -13.45
N ASN A 598 -0.32 1.78 -14.29
CA ASN A 598 1.04 1.31 -14.53
C ASN A 598 1.97 1.59 -13.32
N GLN A 599 2.92 0.68 -13.10
CA GLN A 599 3.90 0.71 -12.02
C GLN A 599 5.30 0.33 -12.50
N ILE A 600 6.30 1.13 -12.13
CA ILE A 600 7.71 0.79 -12.34
C ILE A 600 8.33 0.32 -11.03
N PHE A 601 8.93 -0.86 -11.03
CA PHE A 601 9.74 -1.36 -9.91
C PHE A 601 11.09 -0.67 -9.89
N GLY A 602 11.28 0.22 -8.92
CA GLY A 602 12.50 0.98 -8.69
C GLY A 602 13.22 0.61 -7.39
N GLU A 603 14.42 1.14 -7.21
CA GLU A 603 15.19 1.04 -5.97
C GLU A 603 14.61 1.88 -4.83
N THR A 604 13.81 2.90 -5.15
CA THR A 604 13.13 3.79 -4.20
C THR A 604 11.71 3.35 -3.87
N GLY A 605 11.24 2.25 -4.45
CA GLY A 605 9.90 1.70 -4.24
C GLY A 605 9.24 1.28 -5.56
N ARG A 606 7.99 0.83 -5.48
CA ARG A 606 7.14 0.72 -6.67
C ARG A 606 6.62 2.11 -7.01
N LEU A 607 6.93 2.58 -8.21
CA LEU A 607 6.65 3.93 -8.67
C LEU A 607 5.34 3.93 -9.44
N SER A 608 4.43 4.84 -9.13
CA SER A 608 3.21 5.11 -9.90
C SER A 608 3.03 6.62 -10.08
N LEU A 609 2.17 7.04 -11.02
CA LEU A 609 1.90 8.46 -11.26
C LEU A 609 0.50 8.83 -10.78
N ASN A 610 0.40 9.92 -10.01
CA ASN A 610 -0.90 10.52 -9.69
C ASN A 610 -1.29 11.62 -10.69
N GLU A 611 -2.51 12.15 -10.56
CA GLU A 611 -3.06 13.20 -11.44
C GLU A 611 -2.24 14.50 -11.44
N ASN A 612 -1.55 14.79 -10.34
CA ASN A 612 -0.67 15.94 -10.17
C ASN A 612 0.74 15.70 -10.76
N ARG A 613 0.94 14.60 -11.48
CA ARG A 613 2.24 14.14 -12.01
C ARG A 613 3.30 13.98 -10.93
N GLN A 614 2.88 13.68 -9.70
CA GLN A 614 3.77 13.27 -8.63
C GLN A 614 3.97 11.76 -8.74
N ILE A 615 5.23 11.35 -8.73
CA ILE A 615 5.62 9.95 -8.76
C ILE A 615 5.52 9.46 -7.32
N LEU A 616 4.45 8.73 -7.03
CA LEU A 616 4.21 8.10 -5.75
C LEU A 616 5.12 6.89 -5.61
N ARG A 617 5.61 6.65 -4.39
CA ARG A 617 6.46 5.50 -4.06
C ARG A 617 5.71 4.62 -3.07
N HIS A 618 5.39 3.39 -3.47
CA HIS A 618 4.93 2.38 -2.55
C HIS A 618 6.14 1.60 -2.01
N LEU A 619 6.40 1.77 -0.73
CA LEU A 619 7.54 1.18 -0.02
C LEU A 619 7.20 -0.21 0.54
N SER A 620 8.23 -0.96 0.93
CA SER A 620 8.05 -2.27 1.55
C SER A 620 8.00 -2.14 3.06
N PRO A 621 7.06 -2.82 3.74
CA PRO A 621 7.04 -2.87 5.19
C PRO A 621 8.23 -3.70 5.71
N ALA A 622 8.81 -3.24 6.80
CA ALA A 622 9.92 -3.86 7.49
C ALA A 622 9.68 -3.86 9.00
N LYS A 623 10.34 -4.80 9.67
CA LYS A 623 10.38 -4.88 11.13
C LYS A 623 11.82 -4.93 11.59
N MET A 624 12.14 -4.18 12.63
CA MET A 624 13.42 -4.31 13.32
C MET A 624 13.44 -5.60 14.14
N ALA A 625 14.36 -6.52 13.82
CA ALA A 625 14.54 -7.79 14.50
C ALA A 625 16.03 -8.05 14.76
N ALA A 626 16.39 -8.30 16.03
CA ALA A 626 17.77 -8.50 16.46
C ALA A 626 18.74 -7.38 16.02
N GLY A 627 18.25 -6.14 15.95
CA GLY A 627 19.03 -4.98 15.48
C GLY A 627 19.25 -4.93 13.97
N LYS A 628 18.46 -5.67 13.18
CA LYS A 628 18.45 -5.63 11.71
C LYS A 628 17.07 -5.26 11.18
N ALA A 629 17.03 -4.53 10.07
CA ALA A 629 15.81 -4.35 9.29
C ALA A 629 15.52 -5.64 8.51
N VAL A 630 14.36 -6.25 8.74
CA VAL A 630 13.92 -7.45 8.03
C VAL A 630 12.62 -7.14 7.33
N LEU A 631 12.48 -7.54 6.05
CA LEU A 631 11.22 -7.46 5.34
C LEU A 631 10.11 -8.12 6.17
N ASN A 632 9.05 -7.37 6.43
CA ASN A 632 7.90 -7.85 7.19
C ASN A 632 6.85 -8.41 6.23
N ASP A 633 7.29 -9.26 5.31
CA ASP A 633 6.45 -9.94 4.32
C ASP A 633 6.14 -11.35 4.82
N ALA A 634 4.85 -11.70 4.91
CA ALA A 634 4.40 -13.04 5.27
C ALA A 634 4.69 -14.10 4.19
N ASN A 635 5.36 -13.73 3.09
CA ASN A 635 5.86 -14.62 2.04
C ASN A 635 7.07 -15.48 2.44
N SER A 636 7.50 -15.45 3.71
CA SER A 636 8.55 -16.34 4.20
C SER A 636 8.06 -17.80 4.20
N PRO A 637 8.83 -18.78 3.69
CA PRO A 637 8.39 -20.17 3.48
C PRO A 637 8.10 -20.99 4.75
N THR A 638 7.98 -20.36 5.92
CA THR A 638 7.97 -21.05 7.22
C THR A 638 6.59 -21.28 7.84
N SER A 639 5.48 -21.02 7.17
CA SER A 639 4.16 -21.15 7.82
C SER A 639 3.03 -21.74 6.99
N LEU A 640 3.29 -22.73 6.14
CA LEU A 640 2.26 -23.69 5.73
C LEU A 640 2.86 -25.10 5.55
N PRO A 641 2.15 -26.17 5.95
CA PRO A 641 2.54 -27.53 5.61
C PRO A 641 2.60 -27.69 4.10
N GLN A 642 3.66 -28.33 3.60
CA GLN A 642 3.76 -28.69 2.19
C GLN A 642 2.58 -29.59 1.83
N VAL A 643 1.62 -29.05 1.08
CA VAL A 643 0.62 -29.84 0.38
C VAL A 643 1.34 -30.41 -0.85
N GLN A 644 1.62 -31.71 -0.80
CA GLN A 644 2.06 -32.51 -1.96
C GLN A 644 0.87 -32.88 -2.84
#